data_AF-A0A7C8CQV7-F1
#
_entry.id   AF-A0A7C8CQV7-F1
#
_cell.length_a   1.000
_cell.length_b   1.000
_cell.length_c   1.000
_cell.angle_alpha   90.00
_cell.angle_beta   90.00
_cell.angle_gamma   90.00
#
_symmetry.space_group_name_H-M   'P 1'
#
loop_
_entity.id
_entity.type
_entity.pdbx_description
1 polymer ?
#
loop_
_entity_poly.entity_id
_entity_poly.type
_entity_poly.pdbx_seq_one_letter_code
_entity_poly.pdbx_strand_id
1 'polypeptide(L)'
;SHRYTFGTVPIAKQQTSLSYPALLKQNGYQTGFVGKFGVRVDRGVTDEMFHYFKPLGTNPYHKPQPDGSTRHVSQIAGDLAIEFLSQQVKDKPFCLSVSFNAPHAEDSDKQDHYPFPKAVAHLYEDSTIAPPRMAAPEIFESQPEFLKQGLNRQRYFWRWDTDEKYQKNIRGYYRMISGVDHVVGRVMKQLEAAGLSQNTILVYAGDNGYYLGQRGFAGKWSHYEESLRVPLVIHDPRAKVAARGKQVDPIALNIDIPATILELAGVEVPESYQGRGLGPLLAGDKPDDWRTDFLCEHLLHMPGGIPKYEGVRGERWVYARYFEQDPPFEFLHDLENDPDQLINHATDSKFASQLATIRSRCDQLRDQYGGEYSREKFPLRGDRKQSKVETDARRPTAAPASDRPNVILIISDDQAWTDFGFMGHPVIQTPSLDRLAQESATYLRGYVPTALCRPSLATMITGLYPHQHRITGNDPSPPQGVAGAALPKDPAFRQQRAQLIRNIDRVATIPKLLAEHGYLSHQSGKWWEGNFSRGGFTHGMTHGDPDRGGRHGDEGLKIGREGLKPVFDFIDEAGEQPYFLWYAPFLPHSPHNPPQRLLEKYQTPDRPVPLARYYAMCEWLDETCGQLLDYVDQKDQRDNTIVIFVVDNGWIQRTPQTQVPEGWRRSFAPRSKQSPFDGGTRTPIMIRWPQKVVPGLRQHLASSIDIAPTVLRACGLEPPAQMEGIDLVDQSSSKVPLRSHLLGEGYAHDIADLADPEKTLLYRWCIEENWKLLVTYDGKIGRNKSLHPQTASTELLFDLAADPHEHQDLAAEQPGVVKRLQQHLEKSWQLKTAAPLPVKQ
;
A
#
# COMPACT_ATOMS: atom_id res chain seq x y z
N SER A 1 -15.27 4.57 -0.18
CA SER A 1 -15.88 3.52 0.67
C SER A 1 -16.09 2.25 -0.13
N HIS A 2 -16.43 2.35 -1.41
CA HIS A 2 -16.49 1.22 -2.36
C HIS A 2 -15.08 0.80 -2.82
N ARG A 3 -14.94 -0.42 -3.36
CA ARG A 3 -13.68 -1.04 -3.83
C ARG A 3 -12.69 -1.54 -2.76
N TYR A 4 -13.03 -1.47 -1.47
CA TYR A 4 -12.26 -2.15 -0.43
C TYR A 4 -12.62 -3.65 -0.44
N THR A 5 -11.64 -4.52 -0.66
CA THR A 5 -11.81 -5.98 -0.65
C THR A 5 -10.70 -6.63 0.18
N PHE A 6 -10.80 -7.93 0.48
CA PHE A 6 -9.65 -8.65 1.02
C PHE A 6 -8.45 -8.49 0.07
N GLY A 7 -7.28 -8.13 0.61
CA GLY A 7 -6.07 -7.85 -0.16
C GLY A 7 -5.76 -6.36 -0.37
N THR A 8 -6.71 -5.43 -0.18
CA THR A 8 -6.43 -3.97 -0.30
C THR A 8 -5.75 -3.41 0.96
N VAL A 9 -4.97 -2.32 0.84
CA VAL A 9 -4.27 -1.62 1.95
C VAL A 9 -5.18 -1.37 3.17
N PRO A 10 -4.63 -1.18 4.39
CA PRO A 10 -5.43 -0.83 5.56
C PRO A 10 -6.38 0.34 5.30
N ILE A 11 -7.55 0.30 5.94
CA ILE A 11 -8.53 1.39 5.87
C ILE A 11 -7.84 2.67 6.33
N ALA A 12 -7.89 3.71 5.50
CA ALA A 12 -7.18 4.96 5.74
C ALA A 12 -7.57 5.56 7.09
N LYS A 13 -6.59 6.06 7.85
CA LYS A 13 -6.82 6.63 9.18
C LYS A 13 -7.94 7.68 9.24
N GLN A 14 -8.10 8.50 8.19
CA GLN A 14 -9.19 9.46 8.12
C GLN A 14 -10.58 8.79 8.23
N GLN A 15 -10.76 7.64 7.57
CA GLN A 15 -12.01 6.88 7.62
C GLN A 15 -12.19 6.18 8.97
N THR A 16 -11.13 5.62 9.55
CA THR A 16 -11.21 4.94 10.85
C THR A 16 -11.41 5.92 12.01
N SER A 17 -10.88 7.14 11.91
CA SER A 17 -11.09 8.21 12.92
C SER A 17 -12.55 8.69 12.98
N LEU A 18 -13.29 8.52 11.87
CA LEU A 18 -14.72 8.82 11.77
C LEU A 18 -15.61 7.58 11.99
N SER A 19 -15.03 6.44 12.39
CA SER A 19 -15.81 5.25 12.70
C SER A 19 -16.64 5.46 13.97
N TYR A 20 -17.83 4.87 14.05
CA TYR A 20 -18.69 5.00 15.23
C TYR A 20 -17.98 4.68 16.56
N PRO A 21 -17.10 3.65 16.71
CA PRO A 21 -16.42 3.44 17.99
C PRO A 21 -15.42 4.55 18.32
N ALA A 22 -14.72 5.12 17.34
CA ALA A 22 -13.83 6.26 17.58
C ALA A 22 -14.62 7.50 18.02
N LEU A 23 -15.74 7.80 17.36
CA LEU A 23 -16.59 8.94 17.68
C LEU A 23 -17.27 8.79 19.05
N LEU A 24 -17.78 7.59 19.37
CA LEU A 24 -18.34 7.31 20.70
C LEU A 24 -17.29 7.44 21.80
N LYS A 25 -16.07 6.92 21.58
CA LYS A 25 -14.96 7.03 22.53
C LYS A 25 -14.60 8.49 22.81
N GLN A 26 -14.55 9.32 21.77
CA GLN A 26 -14.32 10.78 21.90
C GLN A 26 -15.46 11.48 22.67
N ASN A 27 -16.68 10.96 22.59
CA ASN A 27 -17.86 11.46 23.30
C ASN A 27 -18.12 10.74 24.64
N GLY A 28 -17.06 10.20 25.26
CA GLY A 28 -17.10 9.71 26.64
C GLY A 28 -17.62 8.28 26.82
N TYR A 29 -17.94 7.55 25.75
CA TYR A 29 -18.32 6.14 25.85
C TYR A 29 -17.11 5.25 26.18
N GLN A 30 -17.33 4.21 26.98
CA GLN A 30 -16.43 3.06 27.03
C GLN A 30 -16.69 2.16 25.82
N THR A 31 -15.69 2.00 24.97
CA THR A 31 -15.84 1.27 23.70
C THR A 31 -15.08 -0.05 23.73
N GLY A 32 -15.76 -1.13 23.32
CA GLY A 32 -15.24 -2.48 23.34
C GLY A 32 -15.47 -3.23 22.02
N PHE A 33 -14.56 -4.13 21.70
CA PHE A 33 -14.65 -5.03 20.56
C PHE A 33 -14.14 -6.42 20.94
N VAL A 34 -14.92 -7.45 20.61
CA VAL A 34 -14.57 -8.85 20.79
C VAL A 34 -14.89 -9.62 19.51
N GLY A 35 -13.95 -10.44 19.02
CA GLY A 35 -14.22 -11.40 17.96
C GLY A 35 -13.60 -11.06 16.59
N LYS A 36 -14.31 -11.38 15.52
CA LYS A 36 -13.81 -11.27 14.13
C LYS A 36 -13.76 -9.83 13.65
N PHE A 37 -12.57 -9.25 13.56
CA PHE A 37 -12.43 -7.88 13.06
C PHE A 37 -12.52 -7.78 11.53
N GLY A 38 -11.96 -8.75 10.80
CA GLY A 38 -12.20 -8.92 9.35
C GLY A 38 -11.67 -7.82 8.43
N VAL A 39 -11.09 -6.74 8.96
CA VAL A 39 -10.50 -5.62 8.20
C VAL A 39 -9.10 -5.30 8.70
N ARG A 40 -8.30 -4.60 7.88
CA ARG A 40 -6.98 -4.09 8.26
C ARG A 40 -7.09 -2.59 8.56
N VAL A 41 -6.47 -2.15 9.65
CA VAL A 41 -6.36 -0.73 10.03
C VAL A 41 -4.91 -0.44 10.43
N ASP A 42 -4.51 0.83 10.35
CA ASP A 42 -3.16 1.23 10.76
C ASP A 42 -2.89 0.93 12.24
N ARG A 43 -1.61 0.71 12.58
CA ARG A 43 -1.21 0.45 13.96
C ARG A 43 -1.60 1.60 14.88
N GLY A 44 -2.21 1.29 16.02
CA GLY A 44 -2.68 2.26 17.02
C GLY A 44 -4.09 2.81 16.74
N VAL A 45 -4.65 2.60 15.54
CA VAL A 45 -6.02 3.03 15.23
C VAL A 45 -7.06 2.29 16.09
N THR A 46 -6.82 1.01 16.40
CA THR A 46 -7.69 0.26 17.30
C THR A 46 -7.74 0.87 18.69
N ASP A 47 -6.67 1.53 19.13
CA ASP A 47 -6.60 2.23 20.42
C ASP A 47 -7.35 3.56 20.36
N GLU A 48 -7.51 4.16 19.19
CA GLU A 48 -8.36 5.34 18.97
C GLU A 48 -9.85 4.96 18.93
N MET A 49 -10.17 3.74 18.51
CA MET A 49 -11.54 3.22 18.41
C MET A 49 -12.03 2.59 19.71
N PHE A 50 -11.20 1.82 20.39
CA PHE A 50 -11.61 0.93 21.48
C PHE A 50 -10.78 1.19 22.74
N HIS A 51 -11.42 1.03 23.90
CA HIS A 51 -10.73 0.86 25.18
C HIS A 51 -10.40 -0.61 25.44
N TYR A 52 -11.26 -1.51 24.93
CA TYR A 52 -11.14 -2.94 25.09
C TYR A 52 -11.18 -3.62 23.72
N PHE A 53 -10.04 -4.10 23.24
CA PHE A 53 -9.94 -4.72 21.90
C PHE A 53 -9.41 -6.15 22.00
N LYS A 54 -10.27 -7.15 21.77
CA LYS A 54 -9.95 -8.58 21.86
C LYS A 54 -10.32 -9.31 20.56
N PRO A 55 -9.49 -9.22 19.51
CA PRO A 55 -9.76 -9.92 18.25
C PRO A 55 -9.62 -11.44 18.42
N LEU A 56 -10.49 -12.20 17.76
CA LEU A 56 -10.45 -13.67 17.76
C LEU A 56 -10.54 -14.19 16.32
N GLY A 57 -9.55 -14.98 15.91
CA GLY A 57 -9.59 -15.69 14.63
C GLY A 57 -10.50 -16.93 14.64
N THR A 58 -11.05 -17.27 13.47
CA THR A 58 -11.90 -18.45 13.27
C THR A 58 -11.17 -19.76 13.54
N ASN A 59 -9.98 -19.94 12.94
CA ASN A 59 -9.37 -21.25 12.83
C ASN A 59 -8.21 -21.46 13.83
N PRO A 60 -8.18 -22.58 14.58
CA PRO A 60 -9.30 -23.51 14.78
C PRO A 60 -10.42 -22.89 15.64
N TYR A 61 -11.65 -23.40 15.45
CA TYR A 61 -12.84 -22.97 16.20
C TYR A 61 -12.75 -23.33 17.69
N HIS A 62 -12.18 -24.49 18.01
CA HIS A 62 -11.88 -24.89 19.39
C HIS A 62 -10.46 -24.46 19.75
N LYS A 63 -10.33 -23.64 20.80
CA LYS A 63 -9.05 -23.09 21.25
C LYS A 63 -8.65 -23.67 22.60
N PRO A 64 -7.37 -24.04 22.80
CA PRO A 64 -6.88 -24.48 24.09
C PRO A 64 -6.99 -23.33 25.11
N GLN A 65 -7.26 -23.69 26.36
CA GLN A 65 -7.33 -22.77 27.49
C GLN A 65 -6.17 -23.04 28.47
N PRO A 66 -5.79 -22.07 29.32
CA PRO A 66 -4.71 -22.25 30.30
C PRO A 66 -4.91 -23.41 31.29
N ASP A 67 -6.15 -23.79 31.56
CA ASP A 67 -6.51 -24.92 32.44
C ASP A 67 -6.42 -26.30 31.75
N GLY A 68 -5.94 -26.34 30.51
CA GLY A 68 -5.82 -27.55 29.69
C GLY A 68 -7.12 -27.95 28.98
N SER A 69 -8.23 -27.26 29.20
CA SER A 69 -9.49 -27.49 28.47
C SER A 69 -9.45 -26.92 27.05
N THR A 70 -10.39 -27.32 26.20
CA THR A 70 -10.63 -26.70 24.89
C THR A 70 -12.01 -26.08 24.86
N ARG A 71 -12.11 -24.86 24.32
CA ARG A 71 -13.36 -24.11 24.28
C ARG A 71 -13.63 -23.55 22.89
N HIS A 72 -14.90 -23.54 22.52
CA HIS A 72 -15.31 -23.00 21.24
C HIS A 72 -15.16 -21.46 21.24
N VAL A 73 -14.70 -20.87 20.13
CA VAL A 73 -14.38 -19.44 20.01
C VAL A 73 -15.56 -18.54 20.38
N SER A 74 -16.81 -18.92 20.05
CA SER A 74 -17.99 -18.17 20.47
C SER A 74 -18.15 -18.12 21.99
N GLN A 75 -17.82 -19.21 22.71
CA GLN A 75 -17.88 -19.23 24.18
C GLN A 75 -16.83 -18.28 24.77
N ILE A 76 -15.63 -18.27 24.20
CA ILE A 76 -14.54 -17.34 24.59
C ILE A 76 -14.96 -15.89 24.33
N ALA A 77 -15.57 -15.61 23.17
CA ALA A 77 -16.12 -14.30 22.87
C ALA A 77 -17.16 -13.84 23.90
N GLY A 78 -18.05 -14.76 24.32
CA GLY A 78 -19.02 -14.51 25.38
C GLY A 78 -18.39 -14.16 26.72
N ASP A 79 -17.33 -14.86 27.09
CA ASP A 79 -16.62 -14.61 28.35
C ASP A 79 -15.93 -13.25 28.34
N LEU A 80 -15.27 -12.88 27.25
CA LEU A 80 -14.64 -11.57 27.08
C LEU A 80 -15.67 -10.43 27.03
N ALA A 81 -16.85 -10.68 26.45
CA ALA A 81 -17.96 -9.73 26.49
C ALA A 81 -18.46 -9.52 27.94
N ILE A 82 -18.63 -10.61 28.70
CA ILE A 82 -19.01 -10.56 30.12
C ILE A 82 -17.92 -9.86 30.95
N GLU A 83 -16.64 -10.10 30.67
CA GLU A 83 -15.51 -9.43 31.29
C GLU A 83 -15.55 -7.92 31.03
N PHE A 84 -15.80 -7.50 29.78
CA PHE A 84 -15.99 -6.08 29.48
C PHE A 84 -17.15 -5.49 30.29
N LEU A 85 -18.30 -6.19 30.34
CA LEU A 85 -19.48 -5.72 31.06
C LEU A 85 -19.28 -5.63 32.58
N SER A 86 -18.47 -6.50 33.17
CA SER A 86 -18.17 -6.47 34.61
C SER A 86 -17.24 -5.32 35.01
N GLN A 87 -16.52 -4.76 34.04
CA GLN A 87 -15.61 -3.62 34.24
C GLN A 87 -16.28 -2.26 34.00
N GLN A 88 -17.59 -2.23 33.73
CA GLN A 88 -18.28 -0.97 33.45
C GLN A 88 -18.36 -0.08 34.68
N VAL A 89 -18.05 1.20 34.47
CA VAL A 89 -18.10 2.23 35.51
C VAL A 89 -19.54 2.73 35.61
N LYS A 90 -20.05 2.81 36.85
CA LYS A 90 -21.37 3.35 37.13
C LYS A 90 -21.54 4.74 36.48
N ASP A 91 -22.70 4.98 35.89
CA ASP A 91 -23.08 6.25 35.23
C ASP A 91 -22.25 6.65 33.99
N LYS A 92 -21.39 5.76 33.46
CA LYS A 92 -20.68 5.99 32.19
C LYS A 92 -21.27 5.11 31.07
N PRO A 93 -21.61 5.66 29.88
CA PRO A 93 -22.18 4.86 28.80
C PRO A 93 -21.11 3.98 28.14
N PHE A 94 -21.54 2.90 27.48
CA PHE A 94 -20.65 1.99 26.78
C PHE A 94 -21.21 1.56 25.42
N CYS A 95 -20.32 1.08 24.56
CA CYS A 95 -20.66 0.40 23.31
C CYS A 95 -19.73 -0.81 23.14
N LEU A 96 -20.31 -2.00 23.00
CA LEU A 96 -19.57 -3.25 22.82
C LEU A 96 -20.02 -3.91 21.51
N SER A 97 -19.07 -4.17 20.61
CA SER A 97 -19.28 -5.03 19.45
C SER A 97 -18.76 -6.45 19.73
N VAL A 98 -19.63 -7.45 19.54
CA VAL A 98 -19.27 -8.87 19.64
C VAL A 98 -19.50 -9.52 18.28
N SER A 99 -18.41 -9.71 17.54
CA SER A 99 -18.43 -10.21 16.16
C SER A 99 -18.09 -11.70 16.13
N PHE A 100 -19.11 -12.55 15.99
CA PHE A 100 -18.90 -14.00 15.98
C PHE A 100 -18.28 -14.49 14.67
N ASN A 101 -17.40 -15.51 14.76
CA ASN A 101 -16.95 -16.26 13.59
C ASN A 101 -18.00 -17.30 13.15
N ALA A 102 -18.67 -17.92 14.13
CA ALA A 102 -19.78 -18.84 13.89
C ALA A 102 -20.99 -18.09 13.28
N PRO A 103 -21.76 -18.72 12.37
CA PRO A 103 -21.71 -20.13 11.96
C PRO A 103 -20.90 -20.39 10.68
N HIS A 104 -19.85 -19.61 10.39
CA HIS A 104 -19.08 -19.76 9.14
C HIS A 104 -18.47 -21.17 8.99
N ALA A 105 -18.64 -21.79 7.81
CA ALA A 105 -18.08 -23.11 7.53
C ALA A 105 -16.54 -23.11 7.53
N GLU A 106 -15.93 -24.21 7.96
CA GLU A 106 -14.50 -24.49 7.80
C GLU A 106 -14.27 -25.12 6.41
N ASP A 107 -13.88 -24.31 5.42
CA ASP A 107 -13.68 -24.79 4.04
C ASP A 107 -12.47 -25.73 3.92
N SER A 108 -11.52 -25.66 4.85
CA SER A 108 -10.33 -26.53 4.83
C SER A 108 -10.60 -27.95 5.34
N ASP A 109 -11.61 -28.11 6.21
CA ASP A 109 -12.04 -29.39 6.74
C ASP A 109 -13.25 -29.90 5.96
N LYS A 110 -12.96 -30.73 4.95
CA LYS A 110 -13.98 -31.32 4.06
C LYS A 110 -14.86 -32.37 4.75
N GLN A 111 -14.65 -32.62 6.04
CA GLN A 111 -15.40 -33.62 6.81
C GLN A 111 -16.20 -32.98 7.95
N ASP A 112 -15.61 -32.05 8.70
CA ASP A 112 -16.26 -31.35 9.83
C ASP A 112 -16.31 -29.83 9.61
N HIS A 113 -17.14 -29.42 8.65
CA HIS A 113 -17.27 -28.01 8.26
C HIS A 113 -17.87 -27.11 9.36
N TYR A 114 -18.57 -27.68 10.34
CA TYR A 114 -19.33 -26.91 11.34
C TYR A 114 -19.02 -27.39 12.77
N PRO A 115 -17.81 -27.13 13.27
CA PRO A 115 -17.40 -27.54 14.61
C PRO A 115 -18.17 -26.73 15.66
N PHE A 116 -19.21 -27.32 16.24
CA PHE A 116 -20.10 -26.67 17.21
C PHE A 116 -19.60 -26.81 18.67
N PRO A 117 -20.05 -25.94 19.61
CA PRO A 117 -19.72 -26.08 21.03
C PRO A 117 -20.31 -27.37 21.64
N LYS A 118 -19.56 -28.04 22.53
CA LYS A 118 -20.04 -29.24 23.24
C LYS A 118 -21.39 -29.07 23.96
N ALA A 119 -21.67 -27.86 24.47
CA ALA A 119 -22.90 -27.56 25.20
C ALA A 119 -24.19 -27.73 24.37
N VAL A 120 -24.08 -27.73 23.04
CA VAL A 120 -25.20 -27.87 22.11
C VAL A 120 -25.11 -29.15 21.28
N ALA A 121 -24.20 -30.08 21.64
CA ALA A 121 -23.99 -31.32 20.90
C ALA A 121 -25.27 -32.16 20.77
N HIS A 122 -26.00 -32.29 21.88
CA HIS A 122 -27.25 -33.05 21.98
C HIS A 122 -28.41 -32.50 21.13
N LEU A 123 -28.34 -31.24 20.68
CA LEU A 123 -29.43 -30.65 19.91
C LEU A 123 -29.48 -31.26 18.51
N TYR A 124 -30.69 -31.49 17.99
CA TYR A 124 -30.93 -31.98 16.62
C TYR A 124 -30.34 -33.36 16.27
N GLU A 125 -29.84 -34.15 17.24
CA GLU A 125 -29.25 -35.49 16.96
C GLU A 125 -30.24 -36.41 16.26
N ASP A 126 -31.47 -36.46 16.77
CA ASP A 126 -32.56 -37.30 16.23
C ASP A 126 -33.45 -36.58 15.19
N SER A 127 -33.08 -35.35 14.79
CA SER A 127 -33.89 -34.55 13.88
C SER A 127 -33.50 -34.78 12.42
N THR A 128 -34.44 -35.22 11.59
CA THR A 128 -34.27 -35.18 10.12
C THR A 128 -34.70 -33.82 9.61
N ILE A 129 -33.76 -33.07 9.03
CA ILE A 129 -34.01 -31.71 8.52
C ILE A 129 -34.39 -31.81 7.04
N ALA A 130 -35.52 -31.22 6.67
CA ALA A 130 -35.96 -31.22 5.28
C ALA A 130 -34.97 -30.44 4.39
N PRO A 131 -34.75 -30.84 3.12
CA PRO A 131 -33.97 -30.07 2.17
C PRO A 131 -34.46 -28.62 2.06
N PRO A 132 -33.59 -27.66 1.74
CA PRO A 132 -34.01 -26.28 1.66
C PRO A 132 -34.97 -26.08 0.47
N ARG A 133 -35.84 -25.07 0.57
CA ARG A 133 -36.66 -24.62 -0.55
C ARG A 133 -35.77 -24.30 -1.75
N MET A 134 -36.21 -24.56 -2.98
CA MET A 134 -35.40 -24.42 -4.20
C MET A 134 -34.19 -25.35 -4.31
N ALA A 135 -34.22 -26.54 -3.67
CA ALA A 135 -33.21 -27.58 -3.86
C ALA A 135 -33.41 -28.43 -5.13
N ALA A 136 -34.51 -28.23 -5.85
CA ALA A 136 -34.85 -29.02 -7.03
C ALA A 136 -33.76 -28.92 -8.11
N PRO A 137 -33.30 -30.04 -8.72
CA PRO A 137 -32.24 -30.02 -9.73
C PRO A 137 -32.52 -29.07 -10.89
N GLU A 138 -33.78 -28.93 -11.30
CA GLU A 138 -34.21 -28.08 -12.41
C GLU A 138 -33.89 -26.59 -12.15
N ILE A 139 -33.87 -26.16 -10.89
CA ILE A 139 -33.53 -24.79 -10.49
C ILE A 139 -32.03 -24.54 -10.59
N PHE A 140 -31.20 -25.55 -10.29
CA PHE A 140 -29.77 -25.47 -10.58
C PHE A 140 -29.56 -25.46 -12.10
N GLU A 141 -30.28 -26.31 -12.84
CA GLU A 141 -30.16 -26.38 -14.29
C GLU A 141 -30.61 -25.11 -15.02
N SER A 142 -31.49 -24.30 -14.42
CA SER A 142 -31.88 -23.00 -14.97
C SER A 142 -30.83 -21.88 -14.78
N GLN A 143 -29.81 -22.10 -13.95
CA GLN A 143 -28.74 -21.12 -13.76
C GLN A 143 -27.87 -20.97 -15.03
N PRO A 144 -27.33 -19.78 -15.31
CA PRO A 144 -26.36 -19.65 -16.38
C PRO A 144 -25.07 -20.43 -16.06
N GLU A 145 -24.39 -20.88 -17.10
CA GLU A 145 -23.26 -21.81 -17.00
C GLU A 145 -22.14 -21.31 -16.08
N PHE A 146 -21.84 -20.00 -16.11
CA PHE A 146 -20.79 -19.41 -15.28
C PHE A 146 -21.10 -19.48 -13.77
N LEU A 147 -22.38 -19.54 -13.36
CA LEU A 147 -22.77 -19.77 -11.96
C LEU A 147 -22.74 -21.27 -11.60
N LYS A 148 -23.04 -22.16 -12.56
CA LYS A 148 -22.96 -23.61 -12.36
C LYS A 148 -21.53 -24.10 -12.09
N GLN A 149 -20.52 -23.44 -12.67
CA GLN A 149 -19.12 -23.83 -12.55
C GLN A 149 -18.37 -23.19 -11.37
N GLY A 150 -19.01 -22.28 -10.64
CA GLY A 150 -18.37 -21.49 -9.59
C GLY A 150 -18.15 -22.22 -8.26
N LEU A 151 -17.39 -21.58 -7.37
CA LEU A 151 -17.04 -22.10 -6.04
C LEU A 151 -18.27 -22.45 -5.19
N ASN A 152 -19.39 -21.76 -5.41
CA ASN A 152 -20.64 -22.06 -4.70
C ASN A 152 -21.15 -23.47 -5.00
N ARG A 153 -20.97 -23.96 -6.24
CA ARG A 153 -21.31 -25.33 -6.61
C ARG A 153 -20.29 -26.33 -6.07
N GLN A 154 -19.00 -26.00 -6.09
CA GLN A 154 -17.97 -26.86 -5.49
C GLN A 154 -18.21 -27.08 -4.00
N ARG A 155 -18.52 -26.00 -3.26
CA ARG A 155 -18.89 -26.06 -1.85
C ARG A 155 -20.17 -26.85 -1.60
N TYR A 156 -21.12 -26.86 -2.54
CA TYR A 156 -22.28 -27.73 -2.46
C TYR A 156 -21.86 -29.21 -2.45
N PHE A 157 -20.93 -29.63 -3.30
CA PHE A 157 -20.38 -31.01 -3.26
C PHE A 157 -19.57 -31.34 -2.01
N TRP A 158 -19.05 -30.33 -1.32
CA TRP A 158 -18.36 -30.56 -0.05
C TRP A 158 -19.36 -30.77 1.09
N ARG A 159 -20.53 -30.14 1.02
CA ARG A 159 -21.42 -30.00 2.18
C ARG A 159 -22.79 -30.68 2.04
N TRP A 160 -23.38 -30.73 0.86
CA TRP A 160 -24.83 -30.90 0.68
C TRP A 160 -25.25 -31.93 -0.39
N ASP A 161 -24.33 -32.50 -1.17
CA ASP A 161 -24.64 -33.33 -2.36
C ASP A 161 -25.17 -34.74 -2.05
N THR A 162 -25.04 -35.22 -0.83
CA THR A 162 -25.69 -36.47 -0.38
C THR A 162 -26.53 -36.21 0.86
N ASP A 163 -27.55 -37.04 1.09
CA ASP A 163 -28.41 -36.92 2.26
C ASP A 163 -27.61 -37.00 3.57
N GLU A 164 -26.58 -37.87 3.63
CA GLU A 164 -25.73 -38.01 4.81
C GLU A 164 -24.93 -36.74 5.08
N LYS A 165 -24.29 -36.18 4.04
CA LYS A 165 -23.55 -34.92 4.15
C LYS A 165 -24.49 -33.78 4.53
N TYR A 166 -25.66 -33.71 3.90
CA TYR A 166 -26.67 -32.70 4.18
C TYR A 166 -27.10 -32.76 5.64
N GLN A 167 -27.60 -33.91 6.12
CA GLN A 167 -28.05 -34.08 7.50
C GLN A 167 -26.94 -33.78 8.51
N LYS A 168 -25.71 -34.26 8.28
CA LYS A 168 -24.56 -33.99 9.17
C LYS A 168 -24.27 -32.48 9.26
N ASN A 169 -24.09 -31.84 8.11
CA ASN A 169 -23.63 -30.46 8.04
C ASN A 169 -24.73 -29.47 8.46
N ILE A 170 -26.00 -29.72 8.13
CA ILE A 170 -27.09 -28.80 8.50
C ILE A 170 -27.39 -28.83 10.00
N ARG A 171 -27.32 -30.02 10.63
CA ARG A 171 -27.37 -30.15 12.10
C ARG A 171 -26.19 -29.41 12.74
N GLY A 172 -24.97 -29.58 12.21
CA GLY A 172 -23.79 -28.85 12.68
C GLY A 172 -23.94 -27.33 12.59
N TYR A 173 -24.42 -26.83 11.45
CA TYR A 173 -24.72 -25.41 11.22
C TYR A 173 -25.74 -24.87 12.22
N TYR A 174 -26.85 -25.57 12.44
CA TYR A 174 -27.86 -25.18 13.45
C TYR A 174 -27.31 -25.21 14.87
N ARG A 175 -26.47 -26.19 15.23
CA ARG A 175 -25.79 -26.22 16.53
C ARG A 175 -24.85 -25.04 16.70
N MET A 176 -24.11 -24.63 15.66
CA MET A 176 -23.29 -23.42 15.73
C MET A 176 -24.14 -22.17 16.01
N ILE A 177 -25.31 -22.05 15.39
CA ILE A 177 -26.27 -20.97 15.65
C ILE A 177 -26.78 -21.04 17.10
N SER A 178 -27.23 -22.21 17.58
CA SER A 178 -27.64 -22.40 18.99
C SER A 178 -26.49 -22.06 19.96
N GLY A 179 -25.25 -22.34 19.57
CA GLY A 179 -24.06 -21.98 20.33
C GLY A 179 -23.85 -20.46 20.43
N VAL A 180 -24.12 -19.71 19.36
CA VAL A 180 -24.12 -18.24 19.38
C VAL A 180 -25.28 -17.72 20.23
N ASP A 181 -26.49 -18.27 20.07
CA ASP A 181 -27.67 -17.90 20.84
C ASP A 181 -27.47 -18.09 22.36
N HIS A 182 -26.90 -19.23 22.78
CA HIS A 182 -26.51 -19.46 24.17
C HIS A 182 -25.54 -18.38 24.68
N VAL A 183 -24.61 -17.91 23.85
CA VAL A 183 -23.68 -16.83 24.23
C VAL A 183 -24.39 -15.50 24.35
N VAL A 184 -25.27 -15.15 23.40
CA VAL A 184 -26.10 -13.94 23.47
C VAL A 184 -26.93 -13.94 24.76
N GLY A 185 -27.59 -15.05 25.07
CA GLY A 185 -28.36 -15.20 26.32
C GLY A 185 -27.51 -15.01 27.59
N ARG A 186 -26.25 -15.48 27.59
CA ARG A 186 -25.32 -15.25 28.71
C ARG A 186 -24.94 -13.77 28.85
N VAL A 187 -24.67 -13.07 27.74
CA VAL A 187 -24.35 -11.64 27.74
C VAL A 187 -25.57 -10.82 28.21
N MET A 188 -26.78 -11.16 27.76
CA MET A 188 -28.01 -10.52 28.23
C MET A 188 -28.25 -10.73 29.73
N LYS A 189 -28.07 -11.96 30.24
CA LYS A 189 -28.13 -12.23 31.69
C LYS A 189 -27.11 -11.42 32.49
N GLN A 190 -25.91 -11.21 31.93
CA GLN A 190 -24.91 -10.36 32.58
C GLN A 190 -25.34 -8.89 32.62
N LEU A 191 -25.97 -8.37 31.55
CA LEU A 191 -26.54 -7.02 31.54
C LEU A 191 -27.63 -6.86 32.61
N GLU A 192 -28.50 -7.85 32.78
CA GLU A 192 -29.52 -7.87 33.82
C GLU A 192 -28.90 -7.90 35.22
N ALA A 193 -27.95 -8.83 35.45
CA ALA A 193 -27.27 -8.96 36.73
C ALA A 193 -26.48 -7.71 37.12
N ALA A 194 -25.91 -7.00 36.13
CA ALA A 194 -25.21 -5.73 36.33
C ALA A 194 -26.16 -4.51 36.45
N GLY A 195 -27.47 -4.68 36.29
CA GLY A 195 -28.44 -3.59 36.30
C GLY A 195 -28.35 -2.66 35.09
N LEU A 196 -27.72 -3.10 34.00
CA LEU A 196 -27.49 -2.31 32.77
C LEU A 196 -28.58 -2.54 31.71
N SER A 197 -29.40 -3.57 31.85
CA SER A 197 -30.34 -4.01 30.81
C SER A 197 -31.38 -2.97 30.41
N GLN A 198 -31.86 -2.12 31.34
CA GLN A 198 -32.92 -1.14 31.05
C GLN A 198 -32.45 0.06 30.21
N ASN A 199 -31.14 0.28 30.08
CA ASN A 199 -30.55 1.38 29.32
C ASN A 199 -29.55 0.89 28.26
N THR A 200 -29.64 -0.38 27.86
CA THR A 200 -28.76 -0.95 26.82
C THR A 200 -29.58 -1.29 25.59
N ILE A 201 -29.25 -0.68 24.45
CA ILE A 201 -29.81 -1.05 23.15
C ILE A 201 -29.05 -2.25 22.62
N LEU A 202 -29.77 -3.28 22.16
CA LEU A 202 -29.17 -4.45 21.53
C LEU A 202 -29.40 -4.40 20.02
N VAL A 203 -28.33 -4.52 19.25
CA VAL A 203 -28.36 -4.64 17.79
C VAL A 203 -27.81 -6.01 17.41
N TYR A 204 -28.63 -6.83 16.77
CA TYR A 204 -28.22 -8.12 16.22
C TYR A 204 -28.40 -8.12 14.71
N ALA A 205 -27.36 -8.51 13.97
CA ALA A 205 -27.43 -8.63 12.52
C ALA A 205 -26.56 -9.78 12.01
N GLY A 206 -26.94 -10.37 10.88
CA GLY A 206 -26.04 -11.19 10.07
C GLY A 206 -25.09 -10.31 9.24
N ASP A 207 -23.89 -10.81 8.92
CA ASP A 207 -22.93 -10.08 8.08
C ASP A 207 -23.25 -10.19 6.58
N ASN A 208 -23.88 -11.29 6.17
CA ASN A 208 -24.34 -11.62 4.81
C ASN A 208 -25.31 -12.80 4.85
N GLY A 209 -26.07 -13.00 3.76
CA GLY A 209 -26.85 -14.22 3.55
C GLY A 209 -25.97 -15.46 3.35
N TYR A 210 -26.59 -16.65 3.33
CA TYR A 210 -25.89 -17.92 3.18
C TYR A 210 -26.76 -19.02 2.52
N TYR A 211 -26.23 -19.65 1.48
CA TYR A 211 -26.82 -20.81 0.81
C TYR A 211 -26.61 -22.10 1.61
N LEU A 212 -27.72 -22.78 1.91
CA LEU A 212 -27.82 -24.07 2.59
C LEU A 212 -28.14 -25.22 1.62
N GLY A 213 -27.93 -25.02 0.32
CA GLY A 213 -28.27 -25.97 -0.74
C GLY A 213 -29.29 -25.45 -1.75
N GLN A 214 -29.91 -24.29 -1.49
CA GLN A 214 -30.78 -23.63 -2.49
C GLN A 214 -30.03 -23.43 -3.80
N ARG A 215 -30.72 -23.68 -4.93
CA ARG A 215 -30.16 -23.56 -6.29
C ARG A 215 -28.94 -24.46 -6.54
N GLY A 216 -28.74 -25.51 -5.73
CA GLY A 216 -27.55 -26.35 -5.80
C GLY A 216 -26.25 -25.64 -5.39
N PHE A 217 -26.34 -24.54 -4.62
CA PHE A 217 -25.23 -23.72 -4.15
C PHE A 217 -24.98 -23.83 -2.64
N ALA A 218 -23.77 -23.44 -2.24
CA ALA A 218 -23.36 -23.32 -0.84
C ALA A 218 -22.44 -22.12 -0.67
N GLY A 219 -22.58 -21.35 0.42
CA GLY A 219 -21.80 -20.11 0.61
C GLY A 219 -22.62 -18.86 0.29
N LYS A 220 -22.10 -17.93 -0.51
CA LYS A 220 -22.65 -16.58 -0.70
C LYS A 220 -22.03 -15.92 -1.95
N TRP A 221 -22.22 -14.61 -2.11
CA TRP A 221 -21.57 -13.71 -3.10
C TRP A 221 -22.27 -13.63 -4.46
N SER A 222 -23.60 -13.67 -4.44
CA SER A 222 -24.45 -13.45 -5.62
C SER A 222 -25.48 -12.35 -5.34
N HIS A 223 -26.16 -11.90 -6.39
CA HIS A 223 -27.23 -10.90 -6.29
C HIS A 223 -28.55 -11.42 -5.70
N TYR A 224 -28.73 -12.75 -5.59
CA TYR A 224 -29.94 -13.33 -5.03
C TYR A 224 -30.16 -13.00 -3.55
N GLU A 225 -31.42 -12.97 -3.13
CA GLU A 225 -31.86 -12.68 -1.75
C GLU A 225 -31.20 -13.63 -0.73
N GLU A 226 -30.97 -14.90 -1.07
CA GLU A 226 -30.28 -15.84 -0.15
C GLU A 226 -28.85 -15.41 0.22
N SER A 227 -28.20 -14.60 -0.62
CA SER A 227 -26.86 -14.07 -0.38
C SER A 227 -26.87 -12.65 0.20
N LEU A 228 -27.90 -11.85 -0.09
CA LEU A 228 -27.97 -10.44 0.31
C LEU A 228 -28.74 -10.22 1.62
N ARG A 229 -29.86 -10.93 1.81
CA ARG A 229 -30.79 -10.66 2.90
C ARG A 229 -30.32 -11.30 4.20
N VAL A 230 -30.30 -10.48 5.25
CA VAL A 230 -29.93 -10.87 6.62
C VAL A 230 -30.96 -10.34 7.61
N PRO A 231 -31.12 -10.98 8.78
CA PRO A 231 -31.89 -10.39 9.86
C PRO A 231 -31.17 -9.15 10.40
N LEU A 232 -31.94 -8.11 10.76
CA LEU A 232 -31.52 -6.99 11.59
C LEU A 232 -32.58 -6.84 12.70
N VAL A 233 -32.16 -7.00 13.95
CA VAL A 233 -33.01 -6.86 15.13
C VAL A 233 -32.43 -5.75 15.98
N ILE A 234 -33.24 -4.73 16.28
CA ILE A 234 -32.89 -3.65 17.21
C ILE A 234 -33.88 -3.70 18.37
N HIS A 235 -33.36 -3.95 19.57
CA HIS A 235 -34.12 -3.94 20.80
C HIS A 235 -33.71 -2.73 21.63
N ASP A 236 -34.59 -1.73 21.71
CA ASP A 236 -34.47 -0.63 22.66
C ASP A 236 -35.43 -0.86 23.84
N PRO A 237 -34.92 -1.17 25.05
CA PRO A 237 -35.74 -1.39 26.24
C PRO A 237 -36.47 -0.13 26.71
N ARG A 238 -36.11 1.05 26.19
CA ARG A 238 -36.73 2.36 26.51
C ARG A 238 -37.86 2.71 25.56
N ALA A 239 -37.97 2.02 24.42
CA ALA A 239 -39.05 2.24 23.46
C ALA A 239 -40.42 1.94 24.09
N LYS A 240 -41.46 2.70 23.70
CA LYS A 240 -42.84 2.48 24.15
C LYS A 240 -43.28 1.05 23.84
N VAL A 241 -44.05 0.42 24.73
CA VAL A 241 -44.50 -0.98 24.57
C VAL A 241 -45.18 -1.21 23.21
N ALA A 242 -45.98 -0.25 22.72
CA ALA A 242 -46.67 -0.34 21.44
C ALA A 242 -45.73 -0.36 20.21
N ALA A 243 -44.48 0.09 20.35
CA ALA A 243 -43.47 0.09 19.29
C ALA A 243 -42.60 -1.18 19.29
N ARG A 244 -42.74 -2.06 20.30
CA ARG A 244 -41.95 -3.30 20.42
C ARG A 244 -42.55 -4.43 19.59
N GLY A 245 -41.69 -5.35 19.13
CA GLY A 245 -42.11 -6.55 18.38
C GLY A 245 -42.65 -6.27 16.98
N LYS A 246 -42.36 -5.09 16.42
CA LYS A 246 -42.78 -4.69 15.08
C LYS A 246 -41.84 -5.24 14.03
N GLN A 247 -42.42 -5.69 12.91
CA GLN A 247 -41.69 -5.88 11.66
C GLN A 247 -41.74 -4.55 10.92
N VAL A 248 -40.59 -4.15 10.36
CA VAL A 248 -40.41 -2.87 9.67
C VAL A 248 -40.08 -3.19 8.23
N ASP A 249 -41.00 -2.85 7.33
CA ASP A 249 -40.91 -3.17 5.90
C ASP A 249 -39.89 -2.32 5.11
N PRO A 250 -39.70 -1.00 5.40
CA PRO A 250 -38.73 -0.18 4.68
C PRO A 250 -37.30 -0.75 4.68
N ILE A 251 -36.58 -0.54 3.57
CA ILE A 251 -35.24 -1.09 3.36
C ILE A 251 -34.24 -0.51 4.36
N ALA A 252 -33.60 -1.39 5.13
CA ALA A 252 -32.46 -1.10 5.98
C ALA A 252 -31.20 -1.85 5.50
N LEU A 253 -30.04 -1.23 5.66
CA LEU A 253 -28.74 -1.73 5.25
C LEU A 253 -27.78 -1.79 6.43
N ASN A 254 -26.75 -2.64 6.34
CA ASN A 254 -25.69 -2.69 7.35
C ASN A 254 -24.95 -1.34 7.51
N ILE A 255 -24.89 -0.51 6.47
CA ILE A 255 -24.32 0.85 6.53
C ILE A 255 -25.14 1.82 7.38
N ASP A 256 -26.40 1.51 7.69
CA ASP A 256 -27.27 2.33 8.55
C ASP A 256 -26.98 2.11 10.04
N ILE A 257 -26.41 0.95 10.39
CA ILE A 257 -26.13 0.59 11.78
C ILE A 257 -25.19 1.61 12.45
N PRO A 258 -24.05 2.01 11.85
CA PRO A 258 -23.21 3.07 12.40
C PRO A 258 -23.94 4.40 12.63
N ALA A 259 -24.74 4.86 11.67
CA ALA A 259 -25.49 6.11 11.78
C ALA A 259 -26.54 6.03 12.91
N THR A 260 -27.24 4.90 12.99
CA THR A 260 -28.25 4.62 14.04
C THR A 260 -27.61 4.60 15.43
N ILE A 261 -26.44 3.99 15.58
CA ILE A 261 -25.72 3.94 16.87
C ILE A 261 -25.35 5.36 17.33
N LEU A 262 -24.82 6.20 16.43
CA LEU A 262 -24.44 7.57 16.75
C LEU A 262 -25.67 8.44 17.07
N GLU A 263 -26.73 8.35 16.28
CA GLU A 263 -27.99 9.06 16.51
C GLU A 263 -28.59 8.71 17.88
N LEU A 264 -28.70 7.42 18.22
CA LEU A 264 -29.23 6.98 19.51
C LEU A 264 -28.32 7.32 20.69
N ALA A 265 -27.04 7.58 20.44
CA ALA A 265 -26.07 8.08 21.40
C ALA A 265 -26.05 9.61 21.53
N GLY A 266 -26.80 10.34 20.67
CA GLY A 266 -26.76 11.80 20.60
C GLY A 266 -25.44 12.35 20.06
N VAL A 267 -24.69 11.55 19.31
CA VAL A 267 -23.44 11.96 18.64
C VAL A 267 -23.74 12.31 17.20
N GLU A 268 -23.16 13.41 16.72
CA GLU A 268 -23.32 13.87 15.34
C GLU A 268 -22.87 12.78 14.34
N VAL A 269 -23.74 12.48 13.38
CA VAL A 269 -23.44 11.54 12.30
C VAL A 269 -22.62 12.28 11.24
N PRO A 270 -21.39 11.83 10.90
CA PRO A 270 -20.59 12.50 9.89
C PRO A 270 -21.30 12.56 8.53
N GLU A 271 -21.22 13.70 7.84
CA GLU A 271 -21.78 13.88 6.48
C GLU A 271 -21.23 12.87 5.46
N SER A 272 -20.06 12.29 5.73
CA SER A 272 -19.45 11.27 4.88
C SER A 272 -20.11 9.88 4.97
N TYR A 273 -21.04 9.66 5.92
CA TYR A 273 -21.76 8.40 6.03
C TYR A 273 -22.82 8.29 4.93
N GLN A 274 -22.79 7.17 4.21
CA GLN A 274 -23.81 6.85 3.19
C GLN A 274 -25.07 6.23 3.82
N GLY A 275 -24.95 5.66 5.02
CA GLY A 275 -26.08 5.12 5.78
C GLY A 275 -26.90 6.22 6.46
N ARG A 276 -28.18 5.92 6.68
CA ARG A 276 -29.13 6.80 7.36
C ARG A 276 -29.46 6.22 8.72
N GLY A 277 -29.66 7.07 9.71
CA GLY A 277 -30.11 6.63 11.02
C GLY A 277 -31.52 6.03 10.95
N LEU A 278 -31.73 4.90 11.64
CA LEU A 278 -33.01 4.18 11.65
C LEU A 278 -33.98 4.71 12.72
N GLY A 279 -33.62 5.76 13.47
CA GLY A 279 -34.43 6.32 14.56
C GLY A 279 -35.91 6.56 14.20
N PRO A 280 -36.22 7.23 13.07
CA PRO A 280 -37.61 7.42 12.63
C PRO A 280 -38.37 6.11 12.42
N LEU A 281 -37.72 5.11 11.80
CA LEU A 281 -38.35 3.80 11.57
C LEU A 281 -38.59 3.05 12.90
N LEU A 282 -37.69 3.20 13.87
CA LEU A 282 -37.86 2.64 15.22
C LEU A 282 -39.00 3.31 16.00
N ALA A 283 -39.29 4.58 15.71
CA ALA A 283 -40.43 5.31 16.26
C ALA A 283 -41.77 4.93 15.59
N GLY A 284 -41.73 4.21 14.47
CA GLY A 284 -42.90 3.84 13.67
C GLY A 284 -43.22 4.82 12.54
N ASP A 285 -42.34 5.80 12.29
CA ASP A 285 -42.47 6.72 11.17
C ASP A 285 -41.99 6.05 9.88
N LYS A 286 -42.56 6.47 8.74
CA LYS A 286 -42.08 6.08 7.41
C LYS A 286 -41.79 7.37 6.64
N PRO A 287 -40.54 7.87 6.66
CA PRO A 287 -40.17 9.09 5.95
C PRO A 287 -40.51 8.98 4.45
N ASP A 288 -41.12 10.03 3.90
CA ASP A 288 -41.52 10.06 2.48
C ASP A 288 -40.32 9.95 1.52
N ASP A 289 -39.14 10.38 1.96
CA ASP A 289 -37.88 10.34 1.21
C ASP A 289 -37.00 9.12 1.55
N TRP A 290 -37.56 8.12 2.24
CA TRP A 290 -36.82 6.90 2.57
C TRP A 290 -36.39 6.17 1.30
N ARG A 291 -35.23 5.50 1.36
CA ARG A 291 -34.69 4.80 0.19
C ARG A 291 -35.63 3.68 -0.27
N THR A 292 -35.81 3.57 -1.58
CA THR A 292 -36.58 2.52 -2.24
C THR A 292 -35.70 1.54 -3.01
N ASP A 293 -34.41 1.86 -3.14
CA ASP A 293 -33.40 1.03 -3.79
C ASP A 293 -32.01 1.22 -3.19
N PHE A 294 -31.10 0.30 -3.50
CA PHE A 294 -29.68 0.41 -3.15
C PHE A 294 -28.78 -0.38 -4.13
N LEU A 295 -27.52 0.05 -4.20
CA LEU A 295 -26.46 -0.64 -4.93
C LEU A 295 -26.02 -1.91 -4.18
N CYS A 296 -26.01 -3.05 -4.85
CA CYS A 296 -25.37 -4.28 -4.38
C CYS A 296 -24.23 -4.66 -5.32
N GLU A 297 -23.07 -5.04 -4.78
CA GLU A 297 -21.89 -5.33 -5.58
C GLU A 297 -21.01 -6.41 -4.97
N HIS A 298 -20.28 -7.09 -5.84
CA HIS A 298 -19.23 -8.02 -5.47
C HIS A 298 -18.04 -7.83 -6.40
N LEU A 299 -16.95 -7.26 -5.88
CA LEU A 299 -15.77 -6.89 -6.67
C LEU A 299 -14.53 -7.74 -6.35
N LEU A 300 -14.60 -8.57 -5.31
CA LEU A 300 -13.46 -9.35 -4.84
C LEU A 300 -13.20 -10.53 -5.78
N HIS A 301 -11.96 -10.63 -6.26
CA HIS A 301 -11.55 -11.82 -6.98
C HIS A 301 -11.39 -13.02 -6.05
N MET A 302 -12.07 -14.13 -6.35
CA MET A 302 -11.91 -15.39 -5.60
C MET A 302 -11.30 -16.52 -6.41
N PRO A 303 -10.28 -17.21 -5.87
CA PRO A 303 -9.92 -18.54 -6.32
C PRO A 303 -11.15 -19.45 -6.26
N GLY A 304 -11.47 -20.13 -7.37
CA GLY A 304 -12.65 -21.00 -7.48
C GLY A 304 -13.82 -20.41 -8.27
N GLY A 305 -13.73 -19.18 -8.78
CA GLY A 305 -14.64 -18.67 -9.82
C GLY A 305 -15.99 -18.18 -9.31
N ILE A 306 -16.00 -17.39 -8.22
CA ILE A 306 -17.19 -16.57 -7.92
C ILE A 306 -17.14 -15.33 -8.81
N PRO A 307 -18.13 -15.11 -9.68
CA PRO A 307 -18.11 -14.01 -10.64
C PRO A 307 -18.47 -12.68 -9.96
N LYS A 308 -17.78 -11.62 -10.36
CA LYS A 308 -18.06 -10.26 -9.93
C LYS A 308 -19.34 -9.75 -10.58
N TYR A 309 -20.06 -8.90 -9.84
CA TYR A 309 -21.27 -8.26 -10.33
C TYR A 309 -21.50 -6.92 -9.64
N GLU A 310 -22.36 -6.15 -10.27
CA GLU A 310 -23.00 -4.96 -9.72
C GLU A 310 -24.50 -5.03 -9.98
N GLY A 311 -25.31 -4.36 -9.18
CA GLY A 311 -26.74 -4.46 -9.29
C GLY A 311 -27.49 -3.46 -8.44
N VAL A 312 -28.80 -3.43 -8.63
CA VAL A 312 -29.74 -2.63 -7.84
C VAL A 312 -30.78 -3.55 -7.26
N ARG A 313 -30.95 -3.47 -5.94
CA ARG A 313 -32.04 -4.13 -5.22
C ARG A 313 -33.06 -3.05 -4.84
N GLY A 314 -34.17 -3.00 -5.57
CA GLY A 314 -35.33 -2.14 -5.27
C GLY A 314 -36.40 -2.85 -4.43
N GLU A 315 -37.51 -2.18 -4.13
CA GLU A 315 -38.64 -2.80 -3.41
C GLU A 315 -39.24 -4.00 -4.17
N ARG A 316 -39.42 -3.85 -5.49
CA ARG A 316 -39.96 -4.89 -6.38
C ARG A 316 -38.91 -5.50 -7.30
N TRP A 317 -38.08 -4.67 -7.92
CA TRP A 317 -37.17 -5.10 -8.97
C TRP A 317 -35.76 -5.33 -8.45
N VAL A 318 -35.16 -6.47 -8.83
CA VAL A 318 -33.73 -6.72 -8.62
C VAL A 318 -33.06 -6.83 -9.98
N TYR A 319 -32.02 -6.04 -10.16
CA TYR A 319 -31.17 -6.07 -11.35
C TYR A 319 -29.75 -6.44 -10.95
N ALA A 320 -29.10 -7.27 -11.75
CA ALA A 320 -27.68 -7.55 -11.61
C ALA A 320 -27.01 -7.71 -12.97
N ARG A 321 -25.81 -7.15 -13.10
CA ARG A 321 -24.94 -7.26 -14.26
C ARG A 321 -23.66 -7.95 -13.83
N TYR A 322 -23.46 -9.17 -14.33
CA TYR A 322 -22.18 -9.87 -14.25
C TYR A 322 -21.29 -9.36 -15.38
N PHE A 323 -20.64 -8.21 -15.13
CA PHE A 323 -19.83 -7.47 -16.10
C PHE A 323 -18.56 -8.21 -16.55
N GLU A 324 -18.22 -9.33 -15.90
CA GLU A 324 -17.14 -10.22 -16.29
C GLU A 324 -17.51 -11.15 -17.45
N GLN A 325 -18.80 -11.32 -17.74
CA GLN A 325 -19.24 -12.11 -18.89
C GLN A 325 -19.15 -11.27 -20.18
N ASP A 326 -19.03 -11.94 -21.32
CA ASP A 326 -18.94 -11.29 -22.63
C ASP A 326 -19.93 -11.90 -23.64
N PRO A 327 -21.01 -11.16 -24.00
CA PRO A 327 -21.40 -9.87 -23.43
C PRO A 327 -21.77 -9.98 -21.93
N PRO A 328 -21.81 -8.86 -21.17
CA PRO A 328 -22.26 -8.88 -19.79
C PRO A 328 -23.59 -9.60 -19.62
N PHE A 329 -23.68 -10.50 -18.64
CA PHE A 329 -24.90 -11.25 -18.39
C PHE A 329 -25.75 -10.48 -17.38
N GLU A 330 -26.99 -10.20 -17.78
CA GLU A 330 -27.92 -9.42 -16.99
C GLU A 330 -29.04 -10.28 -16.40
N PHE A 331 -29.41 -9.95 -15.18
CA PHE A 331 -30.59 -10.46 -14.49
C PHE A 331 -31.57 -9.33 -14.25
N LEU A 332 -32.86 -9.62 -14.45
CA LEU A 332 -33.98 -8.80 -14.01
C LEU A 332 -35.01 -9.70 -13.33
N HIS A 333 -35.23 -9.50 -12.04
CA HIS A 333 -36.18 -10.28 -11.23
C HIS A 333 -37.30 -9.41 -10.70
N ASP A 334 -38.52 -9.94 -10.73
CA ASP A 334 -39.73 -9.33 -10.19
C ASP A 334 -40.08 -9.98 -8.85
N LEU A 335 -39.70 -9.37 -7.73
CA LEU A 335 -39.94 -9.93 -6.40
C LEU A 335 -41.42 -9.99 -6.00
N GLU A 336 -42.30 -9.28 -6.71
CA GLU A 336 -43.74 -9.31 -6.42
C GLU A 336 -44.39 -10.60 -6.96
N ASN A 337 -44.02 -10.99 -8.18
CA ASN A 337 -44.59 -12.18 -8.84
C ASN A 337 -43.71 -13.42 -8.71
N ASP A 338 -42.41 -13.23 -8.50
CA ASP A 338 -41.39 -14.26 -8.36
C ASP A 338 -40.41 -13.87 -7.22
N PRO A 339 -40.87 -13.97 -5.94
CA PRO A 339 -40.04 -13.64 -4.78
C PRO A 339 -38.79 -14.53 -4.66
N ASP A 340 -38.78 -15.64 -5.40
CA ASP A 340 -37.71 -16.63 -5.43
C ASP A 340 -36.73 -16.41 -6.58
N GLN A 341 -36.91 -15.37 -7.40
CA GLN A 341 -35.97 -15.00 -8.45
C GLN A 341 -35.62 -16.21 -9.35
N LEU A 342 -36.62 -17.03 -9.69
CA LEU A 342 -36.50 -18.21 -10.55
C LEU A 342 -36.56 -17.83 -12.03
N ILE A 343 -37.18 -16.70 -12.36
CA ILE A 343 -37.38 -16.19 -13.72
C ILE A 343 -36.48 -14.98 -13.94
N ASN A 344 -35.67 -15.02 -14.99
CA ASN A 344 -34.89 -13.87 -15.46
C ASN A 344 -35.61 -13.18 -16.63
N HIS A 345 -36.09 -11.96 -16.42
CA HIS A 345 -36.80 -11.16 -17.42
C HIS A 345 -35.89 -10.31 -18.31
N ALA A 346 -34.56 -10.37 -18.17
CA ALA A 346 -33.64 -9.50 -18.90
C ALA A 346 -33.72 -9.65 -20.43
N THR A 347 -34.17 -10.80 -20.94
CA THR A 347 -34.34 -11.06 -22.38
C THR A 347 -35.80 -10.97 -22.84
N ASP A 348 -36.75 -10.74 -21.94
CA ASP A 348 -38.16 -10.61 -22.28
C ASP A 348 -38.48 -9.19 -22.76
N SER A 349 -38.81 -9.07 -24.04
CA SER A 349 -39.19 -7.81 -24.69
C SER A 349 -40.28 -7.01 -23.95
N LYS A 350 -41.17 -7.67 -23.21
CA LYS A 350 -42.21 -7.01 -22.40
C LYS A 350 -41.62 -6.15 -21.28
N PHE A 351 -40.45 -6.52 -20.77
CA PHE A 351 -39.77 -5.83 -19.68
C PHE A 351 -38.60 -4.96 -20.16
N ALA A 352 -38.39 -4.79 -21.48
CA ALA A 352 -37.27 -4.04 -22.02
C ALA A 352 -37.19 -2.59 -21.50
N SER A 353 -38.33 -1.92 -21.34
CA SER A 353 -38.38 -0.57 -20.75
C SER A 353 -37.96 -0.59 -19.28
N GLN A 354 -38.45 -1.56 -18.50
CA GLN A 354 -38.11 -1.70 -17.08
C GLN A 354 -36.63 -2.02 -16.89
N LEU A 355 -36.08 -2.91 -17.72
CA LEU A 355 -34.66 -3.24 -17.75
C LEU A 355 -33.82 -1.99 -18.03
N ALA A 356 -34.18 -1.18 -19.03
CA ALA A 356 -33.46 0.05 -19.34
C ALA A 356 -33.49 1.05 -18.17
N THR A 357 -34.63 1.21 -17.50
CA THR A 357 -34.78 2.08 -16.33
C THR A 357 -33.88 1.64 -15.19
N ILE A 358 -33.94 0.37 -14.78
CA ILE A 358 -33.15 -0.11 -13.64
C ILE A 358 -31.65 -0.23 -13.96
N ARG A 359 -31.30 -0.52 -15.22
CA ARG A 359 -29.90 -0.45 -15.68
C ARG A 359 -29.35 0.96 -15.54
N SER A 360 -30.10 1.97 -15.99
CA SER A 360 -29.70 3.38 -15.82
C SER A 360 -29.58 3.76 -14.34
N ARG A 361 -30.51 3.27 -13.50
CA ARG A 361 -30.42 3.46 -12.04
C ARG A 361 -29.17 2.81 -11.44
N CYS A 362 -28.79 1.62 -11.92
CA CYS A 362 -27.55 0.95 -11.52
C CYS A 362 -26.33 1.78 -11.88
N ASP A 363 -26.26 2.29 -13.11
CA ASP A 363 -25.15 3.12 -13.57
C ASP A 363 -25.03 4.40 -12.72
N GLN A 364 -26.16 5.06 -12.42
CA GLN A 364 -26.20 6.25 -11.55
C GLN A 364 -25.65 5.96 -10.14
N LEU A 365 -26.13 4.90 -9.49
CA LEU A 365 -25.71 4.54 -8.14
C LEU A 365 -24.23 4.12 -8.11
N ARG A 366 -23.79 3.34 -9.10
CA ARG A 366 -22.38 2.96 -9.27
C ARG A 366 -21.51 4.20 -9.44
N ASP A 367 -21.88 5.13 -10.31
CA ASP A 367 -21.06 6.31 -10.61
C ASP A 367 -21.02 7.30 -9.44
N GLN A 368 -22.10 7.38 -8.66
CA GLN A 368 -22.12 8.16 -7.41
C GLN A 368 -21.08 7.68 -6.39
N TYR A 369 -20.77 6.38 -6.38
CA TYR A 369 -20.09 5.73 -5.26
C TYR A 369 -18.72 5.12 -5.58
N GLY A 370 -18.56 4.63 -6.80
CA GLY A 370 -17.45 3.77 -7.19
C GLY A 370 -17.01 3.92 -8.64
N GLY A 371 -17.72 4.63 -9.52
CA GLY A 371 -17.39 4.77 -10.95
C GLY A 371 -17.51 3.46 -11.74
N GLU A 372 -17.44 3.52 -13.07
CA GLU A 372 -17.68 2.36 -13.95
C GLU A 372 -16.88 1.10 -13.63
N TYR A 373 -17.58 -0.04 -13.59
CA TYR A 373 -17.03 -1.39 -13.47
C TYR A 373 -17.10 -2.08 -14.83
N SER A 374 -15.96 -2.60 -15.29
CA SER A 374 -15.87 -3.32 -16.56
C SER A 374 -14.90 -4.49 -16.42
N ARG A 375 -14.99 -5.45 -17.34
CA ARG A 375 -14.00 -6.52 -17.49
C ARG A 375 -12.57 -5.97 -17.64
N GLU A 376 -12.38 -4.80 -18.23
CA GLU A 376 -11.07 -4.13 -18.34
C GLU A 376 -10.58 -3.59 -16.98
N LYS A 377 -11.46 -2.97 -16.21
CA LYS A 377 -11.15 -2.39 -14.89
C LYS A 377 -11.09 -3.45 -13.78
N PHE A 378 -11.76 -4.58 -13.97
CA PHE A 378 -11.89 -5.69 -13.02
C PHE A 378 -11.76 -7.06 -13.71
N PRO A 379 -10.63 -7.39 -14.35
CA PRO A 379 -10.51 -8.57 -15.22
C PRO A 379 -10.71 -9.91 -14.50
N LEU A 380 -11.31 -10.90 -15.19
CA LEU A 380 -11.29 -12.31 -14.76
C LEU A 380 -9.85 -12.84 -14.82
N ARG A 381 -9.58 -13.89 -14.05
CA ARG A 381 -8.31 -14.64 -14.12
C ARG A 381 -8.06 -15.23 -15.52
N GLY A 382 -9.13 -15.47 -16.31
CA GLY A 382 -9.09 -15.95 -17.69
C GLY A 382 -8.96 -14.85 -18.75
N ASP A 383 -9.37 -13.61 -18.47
CA ASP A 383 -9.33 -12.51 -19.45
C ASP A 383 -7.94 -11.92 -19.58
N ARG A 384 -7.17 -12.02 -18.49
CA ARG A 384 -5.72 -11.88 -18.51
C ARG A 384 -5.05 -12.93 -19.43
N LYS A 385 -5.77 -13.97 -19.88
CA LYS A 385 -5.34 -14.92 -20.92
C LYS A 385 -5.92 -14.63 -22.31
N GLN A 386 -7.11 -14.04 -22.46
CA GLN A 386 -7.70 -13.79 -23.79
C GLN A 386 -7.12 -12.57 -24.52
N SER A 387 -6.67 -11.52 -23.81
CA SER A 387 -5.83 -10.48 -24.43
C SER A 387 -4.43 -10.98 -24.85
N LYS A 388 -4.10 -12.24 -24.53
CA LYS A 388 -2.90 -12.90 -25.06
C LYS A 388 -3.11 -13.55 -26.44
N VAL A 389 -4.34 -13.82 -26.91
CA VAL A 389 -4.56 -14.76 -28.04
C VAL A 389 -4.20 -14.20 -29.44
N GLU A 390 -4.32 -12.90 -29.71
CA GLU A 390 -3.81 -12.32 -30.98
C GLU A 390 -2.32 -11.92 -30.92
N THR A 391 -1.65 -12.21 -29.80
CA THR A 391 -0.19 -12.10 -29.68
C THR A 391 0.49 -13.40 -29.23
N ASP A 392 -0.26 -14.52 -29.14
CA ASP A 392 0.20 -15.80 -28.60
C ASP A 392 0.86 -16.68 -29.66
N ALA A 393 1.99 -16.19 -30.17
CA ALA A 393 3.16 -17.05 -30.19
C ALA A 393 4.07 -16.58 -29.06
N ARG A 394 3.82 -17.12 -27.85
CA ARG A 394 4.61 -17.02 -26.61
C ARG A 394 4.08 -16.04 -25.56
N ARG A 395 3.16 -16.50 -24.72
CA ARG A 395 3.16 -16.15 -23.30
C ARG A 395 3.03 -17.37 -22.38
N PRO A 396 3.97 -17.60 -21.44
CA PRO A 396 4.00 -18.81 -20.63
C PRO A 396 2.93 -18.82 -19.52
N THR A 397 2.73 -20.03 -19.00
CA THR A 397 2.19 -20.42 -17.69
C THR A 397 2.69 -19.53 -16.55
N ALA A 398 1.93 -19.36 -15.46
CA ALA A 398 2.57 -18.96 -14.20
C ALA A 398 3.58 -20.07 -13.87
N ALA A 399 4.87 -19.79 -13.89
CA ALA A 399 5.80 -20.79 -13.40
C ALA A 399 5.57 -21.03 -11.90
N PRO A 400 6.16 -22.10 -11.38
CA PRO A 400 6.56 -22.23 -9.98
C PRO A 400 7.09 -20.92 -9.38
N ALA A 401 7.49 -20.94 -8.10
CA ALA A 401 8.21 -19.81 -7.48
C ALA A 401 9.36 -19.22 -8.34
N SER A 402 9.81 -19.93 -9.39
CA SER A 402 10.82 -19.55 -10.37
C SER A 402 10.47 -18.46 -11.43
N ASP A 403 9.24 -17.91 -11.56
CA ASP A 403 8.94 -16.87 -12.60
C ASP A 403 8.94 -15.42 -12.10
N ARG A 404 8.88 -15.19 -10.78
CA ARG A 404 8.88 -13.84 -10.21
C ARG A 404 10.32 -13.47 -9.85
N PRO A 405 10.87 -12.36 -10.35
CA PRO A 405 12.29 -12.09 -10.15
C PRO A 405 12.56 -11.66 -8.71
N ASN A 406 13.72 -12.02 -8.20
CA ASN A 406 14.35 -11.30 -7.12
C ASN A 406 14.77 -9.91 -7.61
N VAL A 407 14.78 -8.93 -6.71
CA VAL A 407 15.14 -7.56 -7.03
C VAL A 407 16.24 -7.12 -6.09
N ILE A 408 17.35 -6.63 -6.63
CA ILE A 408 18.44 -6.03 -5.85
C ILE A 408 18.62 -4.59 -6.32
N LEU A 409 18.44 -3.66 -5.40
CA LEU A 409 18.74 -2.24 -5.59
C LEU A 409 20.04 -1.90 -4.86
N ILE A 410 21.11 -1.66 -5.62
CA ILE A 410 22.42 -1.23 -5.15
C ILE A 410 22.49 0.30 -5.21
N ILE A 411 22.78 0.92 -4.07
CA ILE A 411 22.84 2.38 -3.92
C ILE A 411 24.23 2.77 -3.40
N SER A 412 24.96 3.53 -4.22
CA SER A 412 26.22 4.17 -3.81
C SER A 412 25.95 5.52 -3.13
N ASP A 413 26.75 5.86 -2.12
CA ASP A 413 26.64 7.10 -1.35
C ASP A 413 27.81 8.05 -1.64
N ASP A 414 27.54 9.25 -2.14
CA ASP A 414 28.56 10.27 -2.47
C ASP A 414 29.59 9.81 -3.51
N GLN A 415 29.15 9.31 -4.67
CA GLN A 415 30.03 8.93 -5.81
C GLN A 415 29.79 9.82 -7.03
N ALA A 416 30.81 10.49 -7.57
CA ALA A 416 30.58 11.29 -8.77
C ALA A 416 30.29 10.37 -9.98
N TRP A 417 29.50 10.87 -10.93
CA TRP A 417 29.17 10.11 -12.15
C TRP A 417 30.40 9.78 -13.01
N THR A 418 31.52 10.46 -12.77
CA THR A 418 32.81 10.24 -13.42
C THR A 418 33.66 9.16 -12.75
N ASP A 419 33.29 8.64 -11.59
CA ASP A 419 34.18 7.85 -10.71
C ASP A 419 34.09 6.33 -10.96
N PHE A 420 33.94 5.94 -12.24
CA PHE A 420 33.77 4.55 -12.65
C PHE A 420 34.63 4.20 -13.87
N GLY A 421 35.12 2.96 -13.94
CA GLY A 421 35.89 2.45 -15.07
C GLY A 421 35.11 2.51 -16.39
N PHE A 422 33.86 2.03 -16.41
CA PHE A 422 32.98 2.08 -17.59
C PHE A 422 32.57 3.51 -18.00
N MET A 423 32.75 4.50 -17.12
CA MET A 423 32.58 5.94 -17.43
C MET A 423 33.89 6.59 -17.90
N GLY A 424 34.97 5.82 -18.03
CA GLY A 424 36.26 6.27 -18.53
C GLY A 424 37.19 6.86 -17.47
N HIS A 425 36.95 6.61 -16.19
CA HIS A 425 37.84 7.11 -15.14
C HIS A 425 39.27 6.53 -15.32
N PRO A 426 40.32 7.35 -15.36
CA PRO A 426 41.67 6.88 -15.73
C PRO A 426 42.42 6.11 -14.63
N VAL A 427 41.91 6.13 -13.40
CA VAL A 427 42.61 5.62 -12.21
C VAL A 427 41.77 4.65 -11.38
N ILE A 428 40.61 5.09 -10.89
CA ILE A 428 39.66 4.24 -10.15
C ILE A 428 39.36 2.97 -10.96
N GLN A 429 39.48 1.83 -10.31
CA GLN A 429 39.16 0.52 -10.86
C GLN A 429 37.89 0.01 -10.20
N THR A 430 36.88 -0.25 -11.02
CA THR A 430 35.59 -0.81 -10.59
C THR A 430 35.23 -2.05 -11.41
N PRO A 431 36.07 -3.12 -11.39
CA PRO A 431 35.88 -4.27 -12.26
C PRO A 431 34.51 -4.96 -12.11
N SER A 432 33.94 -4.97 -10.90
CA SER A 432 32.63 -5.60 -10.64
C SER A 432 31.48 -4.78 -11.23
N LEU A 433 31.51 -3.46 -11.07
CA LEU A 433 30.55 -2.53 -11.64
C LEU A 433 30.76 -2.36 -13.16
N ASP A 434 31.98 -2.49 -13.66
CA ASP A 434 32.28 -2.50 -15.09
C ASP A 434 31.66 -3.75 -15.74
N ARG A 435 31.80 -4.92 -15.09
CA ARG A 435 31.09 -6.15 -15.49
C ARG A 435 29.57 -5.94 -15.43
N LEU A 436 29.05 -5.39 -14.33
CA LEU A 436 27.61 -5.10 -14.22
C LEU A 436 27.13 -4.18 -15.35
N ALA A 437 27.89 -3.13 -15.69
CA ALA A 437 27.56 -2.19 -16.74
C ALA A 437 27.55 -2.83 -18.14
N GLN A 438 28.48 -3.76 -18.41
CA GLN A 438 28.53 -4.54 -19.65
C GLN A 438 27.31 -5.46 -19.82
N GLU A 439 26.75 -5.94 -18.72
CA GLU A 439 25.58 -6.82 -18.69
C GLU A 439 24.25 -6.07 -18.57
N SER A 440 24.30 -4.76 -18.33
CA SER A 440 23.14 -3.91 -18.07
C SER A 440 22.77 -3.05 -19.27
N ALA A 441 21.51 -2.62 -19.33
CA ALA A 441 21.20 -1.35 -19.96
C ALA A 441 21.71 -0.22 -19.04
N THR A 442 22.74 0.49 -19.50
CA THR A 442 23.45 1.50 -18.68
C THR A 442 23.14 2.89 -19.21
N TYR A 443 22.32 3.64 -18.47
CA TYR A 443 21.94 5.02 -18.78
C TYR A 443 23.01 5.99 -18.29
N LEU A 444 23.84 6.47 -19.21
CA LEU A 444 24.93 7.43 -18.94
C LEU A 444 24.43 8.83 -18.58
N ARG A 445 23.15 9.08 -18.88
CA ARG A 445 22.40 10.31 -18.60
C ARG A 445 21.26 10.00 -17.62
N GLY A 446 21.60 9.30 -16.54
CA GLY A 446 20.75 9.11 -15.38
C GLY A 446 20.87 10.29 -14.40
N TYR A 447 19.79 10.59 -13.68
CA TYR A 447 19.75 11.72 -12.75
C TYR A 447 18.93 11.42 -11.49
N VAL A 448 19.42 11.86 -10.33
CA VAL A 448 18.57 12.02 -9.15
C VAL A 448 17.90 13.39 -9.19
N PRO A 449 16.60 13.53 -8.87
CA PRO A 449 15.93 14.84 -8.87
C PRO A 449 16.58 15.85 -7.93
N THR A 450 17.22 15.37 -6.87
CA THR A 450 17.84 16.18 -5.82
C THR A 450 19.18 15.58 -5.39
N ALA A 451 20.20 16.42 -5.26
CA ALA A 451 21.57 16.01 -4.91
C ALA A 451 21.79 15.93 -3.40
N LEU A 452 20.83 15.35 -2.66
CA LEU A 452 20.89 15.24 -1.21
C LEU A 452 20.40 13.87 -0.75
N CYS A 453 21.20 13.25 0.10
CA CYS A 453 21.02 11.90 0.63
C CYS A 453 19.58 11.50 0.97
N ARG A 454 19.00 12.04 2.05
CA ARG A 454 17.69 11.62 2.54
C ARG A 454 16.57 11.77 1.50
N PRO A 455 16.38 12.93 0.85
CA PRO A 455 15.31 13.09 -0.13
C PRO A 455 15.56 12.22 -1.38
N SER A 456 16.81 12.01 -1.81
CA SER A 456 17.13 11.12 -2.94
C SER A 456 16.77 9.65 -2.67
N LEU A 457 17.08 9.13 -1.48
CA LEU A 457 16.68 7.78 -1.08
C LEU A 457 15.16 7.64 -0.97
N ALA A 458 14.47 8.65 -0.44
CA ALA A 458 13.02 8.68 -0.39
C ALA A 458 12.39 8.66 -1.80
N THR A 459 12.99 9.37 -2.76
CA THR A 459 12.59 9.28 -4.17
C THR A 459 12.75 7.86 -4.72
N MET A 460 13.90 7.21 -4.51
CA MET A 460 14.15 5.86 -5.04
C MET A 460 13.15 4.83 -4.53
N ILE A 461 12.81 4.86 -3.25
CA ILE A 461 11.91 3.87 -2.63
C ILE A 461 10.43 4.14 -2.93
N THR A 462 10.06 5.37 -3.31
CA THR A 462 8.66 5.79 -3.54
C THR A 462 8.31 6.05 -5.00
N GLY A 463 9.28 6.31 -5.86
CA GLY A 463 9.04 6.81 -7.23
C GLY A 463 8.49 8.23 -7.30
N LEU A 464 8.52 8.99 -6.20
CA LEU A 464 7.96 10.33 -6.08
C LEU A 464 9.05 11.41 -6.01
N TYR A 465 8.72 12.61 -6.44
CA TYR A 465 9.56 13.80 -6.24
C TYR A 465 9.57 14.25 -4.76
N PRO A 466 10.65 14.89 -4.27
CA PRO A 466 10.73 15.43 -2.92
C PRO A 466 9.54 16.28 -2.43
N HIS A 467 8.95 17.14 -3.26
CA HIS A 467 7.76 17.91 -2.89
C HIS A 467 6.53 17.02 -2.67
N GLN A 468 6.41 15.91 -3.39
CA GLN A 468 5.29 14.97 -3.29
C GLN A 468 5.37 14.13 -2.00
N HIS A 469 6.56 13.58 -1.70
CA HIS A 469 6.76 12.79 -0.48
C HIS A 469 7.12 13.64 0.75
N ARG A 470 7.31 14.95 0.60
CA ARG A 470 7.59 15.94 1.67
C ARG A 470 8.83 15.66 2.51
N ILE A 471 9.77 14.90 1.98
CA ILE A 471 11.09 14.73 2.59
C ILE A 471 12.02 15.49 1.65
N THR A 472 12.23 16.78 1.91
CA THR A 472 12.95 17.69 1.01
C THR A 472 14.38 17.98 1.45
N GLY A 473 14.72 17.68 2.71
CA GLY A 473 16.03 17.90 3.29
C GLY A 473 16.41 16.77 4.27
N ASN A 474 17.64 16.82 4.78
CA ASN A 474 18.17 15.82 5.70
C ASN A 474 17.66 16.02 7.13
N ASP A 475 17.51 17.29 7.53
CA ASP A 475 17.18 17.72 8.89
C ASP A 475 16.08 18.78 8.86
N PRO A 476 15.26 18.93 9.91
CA PRO A 476 14.55 20.17 10.18
C PRO A 476 15.53 21.33 10.47
N SER A 477 15.07 22.57 10.34
CA SER A 477 15.85 23.72 10.80
C SER A 477 16.09 23.68 12.32
N PRO A 478 17.31 24.00 12.79
CA PRO A 478 17.58 24.07 14.22
C PRO A 478 16.66 25.08 14.93
N PRO A 479 16.17 24.77 16.14
CA PRO A 479 15.55 25.75 17.01
C PRO A 479 16.48 26.93 17.30
N GLN A 480 15.91 28.10 17.53
CA GLN A 480 16.69 29.31 17.80
C GLN A 480 17.60 29.12 19.02
N GLY A 481 18.88 29.44 18.87
CA GLY A 481 19.88 29.32 19.95
C GLY A 481 20.43 27.90 20.17
N VAL A 482 19.96 26.89 19.43
CA VAL A 482 20.40 25.50 19.57
C VAL A 482 21.31 25.09 18.41
N ALA A 483 22.53 24.63 18.71
CA ALA A 483 23.51 24.22 17.70
C ALA A 483 24.46 23.13 18.20
N GLY A 484 25.30 22.61 17.30
CA GLY A 484 26.36 21.66 17.63
C GLY A 484 25.86 20.40 18.32
N ALA A 485 26.57 19.94 19.35
CA ALA A 485 26.27 18.71 20.08
C ALA A 485 24.96 18.78 20.90
N ALA A 486 24.41 19.97 21.15
CA ALA A 486 23.14 20.14 21.85
C ALA A 486 21.93 19.82 20.94
N LEU A 487 22.06 20.06 19.63
CA LEU A 487 20.96 19.96 18.68
C LEU A 487 20.27 18.58 18.65
N PRO A 488 21.00 17.43 18.56
CA PRO A 488 20.34 16.12 18.56
C PRO A 488 19.66 15.76 19.88
N LYS A 489 19.96 16.48 20.97
CA LYS A 489 19.39 16.26 22.32
C LYS A 489 18.20 17.18 22.60
N ASP A 490 17.99 18.21 21.78
CA ASP A 490 16.90 19.16 21.95
C ASP A 490 15.52 18.49 21.68
N PRO A 491 14.55 18.64 22.60
CA PRO A 491 13.24 18.01 22.46
C PRO A 491 12.45 18.47 21.23
N ALA A 492 12.49 19.76 20.88
CA ALA A 492 11.75 20.31 19.74
C ALA A 492 12.35 19.80 18.42
N PHE A 493 13.68 19.79 18.32
CA PHE A 493 14.37 19.22 17.17
C PHE A 493 14.09 17.72 16.99
N ARG A 494 14.07 16.95 18.09
CA ARG A 494 13.68 15.52 18.07
C ARG A 494 12.25 15.34 17.60
N GLN A 495 11.31 16.17 18.07
CA GLN A 495 9.91 16.13 17.65
C GLN A 495 9.75 16.43 16.15
N GLN A 496 10.42 17.46 15.65
CA GLN A 496 10.42 17.81 14.22
C GLN A 496 11.05 16.70 13.37
N ARG A 497 12.14 16.08 13.83
CA ARG A 497 12.75 14.92 13.15
C ARG A 497 11.80 13.73 13.09
N ALA A 498 11.11 13.44 14.19
CA ALA A 498 10.10 12.39 14.22
C ALA A 498 8.93 12.69 13.26
N GLN A 499 8.53 13.97 13.13
CA GLN A 499 7.53 14.39 12.15
C GLN A 499 8.01 14.18 10.71
N LEU A 500 9.26 14.55 10.41
CA LEU A 500 9.85 14.34 9.10
C LEU A 500 9.94 12.83 8.76
N ILE A 501 10.34 11.98 9.71
CA ILE A 501 10.35 10.51 9.54
C ILE A 501 8.95 9.97 9.22
N ARG A 502 7.90 10.48 9.88
CA ARG A 502 6.51 10.03 9.64
C ARG A 502 6.00 10.31 8.23
N ASN A 503 6.69 11.13 7.42
CA ASN A 503 6.27 11.36 6.04
C ASN A 503 6.35 10.07 5.19
N ILE A 504 7.29 9.16 5.49
CA ILE A 504 7.39 7.87 4.78
C ILE A 504 6.17 6.97 5.03
N ASP A 505 5.49 7.14 6.17
CA ASP A 505 4.34 6.32 6.54
C ASP A 505 3.15 6.59 5.60
N ARG A 506 3.10 7.79 4.99
CA ARG A 506 1.97 8.30 4.20
C ARG A 506 2.02 7.97 2.71
N VAL A 507 3.14 7.44 2.24
CA VAL A 507 3.40 7.16 0.83
C VAL A 507 3.60 5.66 0.61
N ALA A 508 3.22 5.21 -0.59
CA ALA A 508 3.53 3.87 -1.04
C ALA A 508 5.04 3.74 -1.26
N THR A 509 5.59 2.59 -0.90
CA THR A 509 7.00 2.24 -1.07
C THR A 509 7.09 0.87 -1.72
N ILE A 510 8.18 0.62 -2.46
CA ILE A 510 8.45 -0.68 -3.11
C ILE A 510 8.18 -1.87 -2.16
N PRO A 511 8.83 -1.97 -0.97
CA PRO A 511 8.65 -3.13 -0.11
C PRO A 511 7.24 -3.25 0.50
N LYS A 512 6.51 -2.15 0.76
CA LYS A 512 5.10 -2.23 1.17
C LYS A 512 4.25 -2.92 0.10
N LEU A 513 4.43 -2.51 -1.16
CA LEU A 513 3.66 -3.03 -2.30
C LEU A 513 4.07 -4.48 -2.66
N LEU A 514 5.36 -4.80 -2.58
CA LEU A 514 5.86 -6.14 -2.84
C LEU A 514 5.47 -7.14 -1.74
N ALA A 515 5.44 -6.72 -0.47
CA ALA A 515 5.03 -7.58 0.65
C ALA A 515 3.59 -8.09 0.49
N GLU A 516 2.68 -7.28 -0.09
CA GLU A 516 1.30 -7.69 -0.42
C GLU A 516 1.25 -8.87 -1.41
N HIS A 517 2.34 -9.10 -2.15
CA HIS A 517 2.47 -10.12 -3.18
C HIS A 517 3.44 -11.24 -2.77
N GLY A 518 3.74 -11.35 -1.47
CA GLY A 518 4.51 -12.43 -0.89
C GLY A 518 6.02 -12.30 -1.08
N TYR A 519 6.53 -11.13 -1.42
CA TYR A 519 7.96 -10.87 -1.41
C TYR A 519 8.47 -10.72 0.02
N LEU A 520 9.64 -11.30 0.30
CA LEU A 520 10.45 -10.84 1.42
C LEU A 520 11.20 -9.58 1.02
N SER A 521 11.57 -8.74 1.99
CA SER A 521 12.38 -7.57 1.70
C SER A 521 13.35 -7.27 2.82
N HIS A 522 14.58 -6.89 2.45
CA HIS A 522 15.64 -6.61 3.41
C HIS A 522 16.23 -5.22 3.19
N GLN A 523 16.26 -4.43 4.26
CA GLN A 523 16.97 -3.15 4.30
C GLN A 523 18.35 -3.32 4.90
N SER A 524 19.39 -3.04 4.11
CA SER A 524 20.77 -2.95 4.59
C SER A 524 21.38 -1.59 4.24
N GLY A 525 22.23 -1.07 5.12
CA GLY A 525 22.84 0.24 4.90
C GLY A 525 21.98 1.42 5.32
N LYS A 526 22.05 2.51 4.56
CA LYS A 526 21.41 3.80 4.80
C LYS A 526 19.90 3.74 4.52
N TRP A 527 19.11 4.34 5.40
CA TRP A 527 17.63 4.38 5.32
C TRP A 527 16.98 5.70 5.77
N TRP A 528 17.52 6.40 6.78
CA TRP A 528 17.04 7.69 7.34
C TRP A 528 15.63 7.74 7.94
N GLU A 529 14.71 6.87 7.57
CA GLU A 529 13.30 6.97 7.97
C GLU A 529 12.97 6.14 9.22
N GLY A 530 13.89 6.16 10.20
CA GLY A 530 13.76 5.44 11.47
C GLY A 530 13.91 3.93 11.30
N ASN A 531 13.05 3.15 11.95
CA ASN A 531 13.07 1.70 11.82
C ASN A 531 12.74 1.26 10.39
N PHE A 532 13.45 0.26 9.85
CA PHE A 532 13.24 -0.27 8.48
C PHE A 532 11.76 -0.62 8.20
N SER A 533 11.02 -1.11 9.20
CA SER A 533 9.63 -1.53 9.02
C SER A 533 8.69 -0.37 8.63
N ARG A 534 9.07 0.89 8.89
CA ARG A 534 8.33 2.08 8.41
C ARG A 534 8.32 2.18 6.89
N GLY A 535 9.41 1.72 6.27
CA GLY A 535 9.51 1.56 4.83
C GLY A 535 8.70 0.39 4.30
N GLY A 536 8.24 -0.54 5.15
CA GLY A 536 7.56 -1.78 4.77
C GLY A 536 8.49 -2.99 4.57
N PHE A 537 9.77 -2.85 4.91
CA PHE A 537 10.71 -3.96 4.81
C PHE A 537 10.38 -5.07 5.83
N THR A 538 10.46 -6.34 5.42
CA THR A 538 10.20 -7.47 6.32
C THR A 538 11.39 -7.74 7.24
N HIS A 539 12.60 -7.48 6.75
CA HIS A 539 13.87 -7.59 7.45
C HIS A 539 14.66 -6.29 7.29
N GLY A 540 15.56 -6.02 8.22
CA GLY A 540 16.51 -4.95 8.02
C GLY A 540 17.42 -4.71 9.20
N MET A 541 18.44 -3.91 8.94
CA MET A 541 19.47 -3.56 9.93
C MET A 541 19.13 -2.28 10.68
N THR A 542 18.40 -1.34 10.07
CA THR A 542 18.11 -0.05 10.71
C THR A 542 16.99 -0.16 11.74
N HIS A 543 17.30 -0.05 13.02
CA HIS A 543 16.31 -0.10 14.10
C HIS A 543 15.66 1.25 14.43
N GLY A 544 16.27 2.36 14.01
CA GLY A 544 15.80 3.72 14.25
C GLY A 544 16.13 4.23 15.66
N ASP A 545 17.17 3.68 16.30
CA ASP A 545 17.59 4.03 17.66
C ASP A 545 18.42 5.34 17.66
N PRO A 546 17.88 6.46 18.18
CA PRO A 546 18.58 7.74 18.19
C PRO A 546 19.89 7.72 18.98
N ASP A 547 20.00 6.87 20.01
CA ASP A 547 21.18 6.78 20.89
C ASP A 547 22.30 5.95 20.26
N ARG A 548 21.99 5.10 19.27
CA ARG A 548 22.97 4.40 18.43
C ARG A 548 23.35 5.16 17.16
N GLY A 549 22.99 6.45 17.08
CA GLY A 549 23.22 7.22 15.86
C GLY A 549 22.30 6.81 14.71
N GLY A 550 21.11 6.25 15.00
CA GLY A 550 20.01 5.88 14.09
C GLY A 550 19.36 7.06 13.36
N ARG A 551 20.19 8.05 13.03
CA ARG A 551 19.88 9.18 12.18
C ARG A 551 19.87 8.77 10.70
N HIS A 552 20.77 7.87 10.29
CA HIS A 552 20.95 7.49 8.88
C HIS A 552 20.76 5.99 8.61
N GLY A 553 21.08 5.11 9.57
CA GLY A 553 21.03 3.66 9.36
C GLY A 553 21.50 2.77 10.53
N ASP A 554 21.91 3.34 11.68
CA ASP A 554 22.45 2.61 12.86
C ASP A 554 23.37 1.41 12.52
N GLU A 555 22.98 0.16 12.83
CA GLU A 555 23.75 -1.06 12.54
C GLU A 555 23.96 -1.25 11.04
N GLY A 556 23.01 -0.78 10.21
CA GLY A 556 23.08 -0.82 8.75
C GLY A 556 24.34 -0.16 8.20
N LEU A 557 24.90 0.87 8.86
CA LEU A 557 26.09 1.58 8.38
C LEU A 557 27.37 0.73 8.38
N LYS A 558 27.35 -0.44 9.03
CA LYS A 558 28.46 -1.40 9.05
C LYS A 558 28.51 -2.28 7.80
N ILE A 559 27.40 -2.43 7.07
CA ILE A 559 27.34 -3.31 5.90
C ILE A 559 28.34 -2.87 4.82
N GLY A 560 29.00 -3.82 4.18
CA GLY A 560 30.09 -3.58 3.23
C GLY A 560 31.45 -3.34 3.89
N ARG A 561 31.49 -2.59 5.00
CA ARG A 561 32.74 -2.34 5.75
C ARG A 561 33.14 -3.52 6.64
N GLU A 562 32.17 -4.12 7.31
CA GLU A 562 32.34 -5.28 8.21
C GLU A 562 31.90 -6.59 7.52
N GLY A 563 31.68 -6.56 6.20
CA GLY A 563 31.23 -7.69 5.39
C GLY A 563 29.75 -7.62 5.02
N LEU A 564 29.25 -8.73 4.47
CA LEU A 564 27.91 -8.85 3.88
C LEU A 564 27.03 -9.92 4.53
N LYS A 565 27.48 -10.51 5.65
CA LYS A 565 26.79 -11.64 6.30
C LYS A 565 25.28 -11.42 6.50
N PRO A 566 24.79 -10.26 7.00
CA PRO A 566 23.34 -10.06 7.16
C PRO A 566 22.54 -10.13 5.85
N VAL A 567 23.15 -9.71 4.73
CA VAL A 567 22.54 -9.80 3.40
C VAL A 567 22.56 -11.23 2.89
N PHE A 568 23.66 -11.96 3.10
CA PHE A 568 23.77 -13.37 2.73
C PHE A 568 22.80 -14.25 3.52
N ASP A 569 22.74 -14.05 4.84
CA ASP A 569 21.80 -14.75 5.72
C ASP A 569 20.34 -14.53 5.26
N PHE A 570 20.01 -13.31 4.84
CA PHE A 570 18.68 -13.00 4.30
C PHE A 570 18.40 -13.70 2.96
N ILE A 571 19.37 -13.71 2.04
CA ILE A 571 19.22 -14.43 0.76
C ILE A 571 19.06 -15.93 1.00
N ASP A 572 19.81 -16.50 1.95
CA ASP A 572 19.69 -17.89 2.38
C ASP A 572 18.31 -18.18 2.99
N GLU A 573 17.83 -17.31 3.87
CA GLU A 573 16.50 -17.43 4.50
C GLU A 573 15.38 -17.34 3.46
N ALA A 574 15.51 -16.45 2.48
CA ALA A 574 14.53 -16.30 1.42
C ALA A 574 14.40 -17.57 0.57
N GLY A 575 15.50 -18.27 0.32
CA GLY A 575 15.51 -19.50 -0.47
C GLY A 575 14.87 -19.29 -1.85
N GLU A 576 13.78 -20.01 -2.12
CA GLU A 576 13.00 -19.91 -3.36
C GLU A 576 11.95 -18.79 -3.35
N GLN A 577 11.73 -18.14 -2.19
CA GLN A 577 10.76 -17.05 -2.09
C GLN A 577 11.35 -15.78 -2.73
N PRO A 578 10.60 -15.10 -3.62
CA PRO A 578 11.12 -13.90 -4.27
C PRO A 578 11.37 -12.80 -3.25
N TYR A 579 12.45 -12.05 -3.42
CA TYR A 579 12.83 -11.00 -2.48
C TYR A 579 13.18 -9.65 -3.13
N PHE A 580 13.08 -8.59 -2.33
CA PHE A 580 13.59 -7.26 -2.63
C PHE A 580 14.70 -6.86 -1.64
N LEU A 581 15.91 -6.68 -2.14
CA LEU A 581 17.06 -6.26 -1.35
C LEU A 581 17.36 -4.78 -1.62
N TRP A 582 17.28 -3.97 -0.57
CA TRP A 582 17.85 -2.63 -0.52
C TRP A 582 19.26 -2.71 0.04
N TYR A 583 20.26 -2.54 -0.84
CA TYR A 583 21.68 -2.56 -0.49
C TYR A 583 22.27 -1.16 -0.67
N ALA A 584 22.30 -0.39 0.42
CA ALA A 584 22.75 1.01 0.43
C ALA A 584 23.92 1.23 1.40
N PRO A 585 25.08 0.58 1.20
CA PRO A 585 26.22 0.73 2.11
C PRO A 585 26.63 2.19 2.26
N PHE A 586 27.23 2.54 3.40
CA PHE A 586 27.76 3.90 3.65
C PHE A 586 29.14 4.10 2.99
N LEU A 587 29.22 3.72 1.71
CA LEU A 587 30.40 3.73 0.84
C LEU A 587 30.02 4.36 -0.52
N PRO A 588 30.89 5.18 -1.14
CA PRO A 588 32.18 5.65 -0.64
C PRO A 588 32.13 6.84 0.36
N HIS A 589 30.95 7.23 0.85
CA HIS A 589 30.76 8.38 1.77
C HIS A 589 31.80 8.49 2.89
N SER A 590 32.14 9.74 3.21
CA SER A 590 33.06 10.08 4.31
C SER A 590 32.64 9.50 5.68
N PRO A 591 33.58 9.14 6.57
CA PRO A 591 35.04 9.28 6.44
C PRO A 591 35.63 8.31 5.41
N HIS A 592 36.59 8.79 4.61
CA HIS A 592 37.32 7.95 3.64
C HIS A 592 38.44 7.20 4.35
N ASN A 593 38.12 6.01 4.86
CA ASN A 593 38.99 5.14 5.65
C ASN A 593 39.03 3.72 5.03
N PRO A 594 39.55 3.58 3.81
CA PRO A 594 39.63 2.28 3.15
C PRO A 594 40.59 1.33 3.90
N PRO A 595 40.50 0.01 3.68
CA PRO A 595 41.50 -0.96 4.12
C PRO A 595 42.87 -0.57 3.58
N GLN A 596 43.92 -0.83 4.38
CA GLN A 596 45.29 -0.47 4.03
C GLN A 596 45.72 -1.00 2.65
N ARG A 597 45.32 -2.23 2.30
CA ARG A 597 45.61 -2.83 0.98
C ARG A 597 45.09 -2.02 -0.20
N LEU A 598 43.91 -1.40 -0.07
CA LEU A 598 43.34 -0.57 -1.13
C LEU A 598 43.97 0.81 -1.12
N LEU A 599 44.25 1.36 0.06
CA LEU A 599 44.95 2.64 0.16
C LEU A 599 46.32 2.60 -0.53
N GLU A 600 47.11 1.56 -0.27
CA GLU A 600 48.44 1.38 -0.86
C GLU A 600 48.40 1.32 -2.40
N LYS A 601 47.39 0.66 -2.97
CA LYS A 601 47.17 0.59 -4.42
C LYS A 601 46.99 1.97 -5.06
N TYR A 602 46.28 2.87 -4.38
CA TYR A 602 45.99 4.21 -4.89
C TYR A 602 46.97 5.28 -4.42
N GLN A 603 47.92 4.95 -3.55
CA GLN A 603 48.94 5.90 -3.12
C GLN A 603 50.06 5.98 -4.15
N THR A 604 50.27 7.18 -4.69
CA THR A 604 51.44 7.53 -5.51
C THR A 604 52.02 8.85 -4.99
N PRO A 605 53.32 9.13 -5.22
CA PRO A 605 53.93 10.39 -4.78
C PRO A 605 53.18 11.64 -5.23
N ASP A 606 52.60 11.60 -6.44
CA ASP A 606 51.91 12.75 -7.05
C ASP A 606 50.41 12.83 -6.72
N ARG A 607 49.85 11.85 -5.99
CA ARG A 607 48.42 11.83 -5.63
C ARG A 607 48.22 12.22 -4.17
N PRO A 608 47.45 13.30 -3.88
CA PRO A 608 47.12 13.66 -2.50
C PRO A 608 46.47 12.49 -1.75
N VAL A 609 46.93 12.20 -0.53
CA VAL A 609 46.41 11.09 0.30
C VAL A 609 44.88 11.12 0.47
N PRO A 610 44.21 12.27 0.68
CA PRO A 610 42.74 12.31 0.74
C PRO A 610 42.06 11.83 -0.54
N LEU A 611 42.66 12.10 -1.71
CA LEU A 611 42.16 11.65 -3.01
C LEU A 611 42.39 10.14 -3.20
N ALA A 612 43.58 9.65 -2.84
CA ALA A 612 43.89 8.22 -2.84
C ALA A 612 42.92 7.43 -1.95
N ARG A 613 42.59 7.97 -0.76
CA ARG A 613 41.58 7.37 0.13
C ARG A 613 40.22 7.28 -0.54
N TYR A 614 39.76 8.35 -1.20
CA TYR A 614 38.47 8.33 -1.90
C TYR A 614 38.43 7.30 -3.04
N TYR A 615 39.47 7.22 -3.87
CA TYR A 615 39.56 6.23 -4.95
C TYR A 615 39.53 4.80 -4.40
N ALA A 616 40.26 4.55 -3.31
CA ALA A 616 40.24 3.28 -2.61
C ALA A 616 38.87 2.95 -2.00
N MET A 617 38.08 3.96 -1.58
CA MET A 617 36.70 3.74 -1.12
C MET A 617 35.77 3.35 -2.27
N CYS A 618 35.96 3.91 -3.47
CA CYS A 618 35.18 3.53 -4.66
C CYS A 618 35.45 2.09 -5.07
N GLU A 619 36.72 1.66 -5.08
CA GLU A 619 37.06 0.24 -5.31
C GLU A 619 36.55 -0.66 -4.18
N TRP A 620 36.55 -0.19 -2.92
CA TRP A 620 35.98 -1.00 -1.83
C TRP A 620 34.48 -1.23 -2.00
N LEU A 621 33.72 -0.20 -2.42
CA LEU A 621 32.32 -0.38 -2.80
C LEU A 621 32.17 -1.37 -3.96
N ASP A 622 33.03 -1.29 -4.97
CA ASP A 622 33.04 -2.23 -6.09
C ASP A 622 33.21 -3.67 -5.62
N GLU A 623 34.18 -3.93 -4.73
CA GLU A 623 34.41 -5.25 -4.16
C GLU A 623 33.19 -5.80 -3.42
N THR A 624 32.48 -4.97 -2.65
CA THR A 624 31.29 -5.43 -1.93
C THR A 624 30.11 -5.65 -2.87
N CYS A 625 30.00 -4.86 -3.95
CA CYS A 625 29.04 -5.14 -5.02
C CYS A 625 29.37 -6.46 -5.72
N GLY A 626 30.65 -6.72 -6.02
CA GLY A 626 31.12 -7.98 -6.59
C GLY A 626 30.78 -9.17 -5.71
N GLN A 627 31.09 -9.10 -4.41
CA GLN A 627 30.75 -10.15 -3.44
C GLN A 627 29.24 -10.43 -3.39
N LEU A 628 28.40 -9.40 -3.42
CA LEU A 628 26.94 -9.58 -3.45
C LEU A 628 26.49 -10.28 -4.73
N LEU A 629 26.94 -9.81 -5.89
CA LEU A 629 26.55 -10.38 -7.18
C LEU A 629 27.07 -11.80 -7.37
N ASP A 630 28.31 -12.07 -6.96
CA ASP A 630 28.90 -13.41 -7.01
C ASP A 630 28.17 -14.37 -6.07
N TYR A 631 27.68 -13.89 -4.92
CA TYR A 631 26.86 -14.71 -4.02
C TYR A 631 25.51 -15.07 -4.64
N VAL A 632 24.85 -14.14 -5.31
CA VAL A 632 23.60 -14.41 -6.06
C VAL A 632 23.84 -15.40 -7.20
N ASP A 633 24.99 -15.28 -7.90
CA ASP A 633 25.41 -16.21 -8.94
C ASP A 633 25.67 -17.61 -8.36
N GLN A 634 26.33 -17.71 -7.19
CA GLN A 634 26.56 -18.98 -6.47
C GLN A 634 25.27 -19.66 -5.98
N LYS A 635 24.18 -18.91 -5.84
CA LYS A 635 22.85 -19.44 -5.50
C LYS A 635 22.04 -19.83 -6.73
N ASP A 636 22.61 -19.75 -7.92
CA ASP A 636 21.93 -19.97 -9.20
C ASP A 636 20.70 -19.06 -9.40
N GLN A 637 20.68 -17.90 -8.73
CA GLN A 637 19.55 -16.96 -8.78
C GLN A 637 19.72 -15.85 -9.84
N ARG A 638 20.91 -15.79 -10.47
CA ARG A 638 21.31 -14.73 -11.42
C ARG A 638 20.27 -14.41 -12.48
N ASP A 639 19.79 -15.44 -13.20
CA ASP A 639 18.92 -15.27 -14.36
C ASP A 639 17.51 -14.78 -13.98
N ASN A 640 17.08 -15.09 -12.75
CA ASN A 640 15.82 -14.63 -12.18
C ASN A 640 16.00 -13.43 -11.23
N THR A 641 17.10 -12.67 -11.34
CA THR A 641 17.33 -11.50 -10.49
C THR A 641 17.55 -10.23 -11.32
N ILE A 642 16.66 -9.25 -11.14
CA ILE A 642 16.89 -7.90 -11.63
C ILE A 642 17.81 -7.15 -10.66
N VAL A 643 18.88 -6.58 -11.19
CA VAL A 643 19.82 -5.73 -10.43
C VAL A 643 19.74 -4.32 -10.97
N ILE A 644 19.53 -3.37 -10.08
CA ILE A 644 19.49 -1.94 -10.38
C ILE A 644 20.63 -1.26 -9.60
N PHE A 645 21.46 -0.48 -10.28
CA PHE A 645 22.50 0.35 -9.66
C PHE A 645 22.18 1.83 -9.86
N VAL A 646 22.37 2.62 -8.79
CA VAL A 646 22.23 4.08 -8.82
C VAL A 646 23.12 4.72 -7.74
N VAL A 647 23.48 5.99 -7.90
CA VAL A 647 24.13 6.80 -6.85
C VAL A 647 23.12 7.81 -6.29
N ASP A 648 23.11 8.00 -4.97
CA ASP A 648 22.18 8.92 -4.31
C ASP A 648 22.46 10.41 -4.59
N ASN A 649 23.72 10.79 -4.76
CA ASN A 649 24.17 12.10 -5.22
C ASN A 649 25.69 12.10 -5.53
N GLY A 650 26.17 13.08 -6.28
CA GLY A 650 27.59 13.19 -6.66
C GLY A 650 28.53 13.78 -5.58
N TRP A 651 29.81 13.43 -5.67
CA TRP A 651 30.90 13.94 -4.81
C TRP A 651 32.17 14.26 -5.62
N ILE A 652 32.37 15.52 -5.97
CA ILE A 652 33.60 15.99 -6.60
C ILE A 652 34.64 16.18 -5.52
N GLN A 653 35.79 15.53 -5.68
CA GLN A 653 36.83 15.51 -4.67
C GLN A 653 37.51 16.88 -4.58
N ARG A 654 37.74 17.35 -3.34
CA ARG A 654 38.51 18.56 -3.10
C ARG A 654 39.99 18.22 -2.99
N THR A 655 40.80 18.81 -3.85
CA THR A 655 42.26 18.79 -3.79
C THR A 655 42.81 20.15 -3.37
N PRO A 656 44.09 20.27 -3.02
CA PRO A 656 44.71 21.58 -2.78
C PRO A 656 44.60 22.55 -3.97
N GLN A 657 44.43 22.03 -5.18
CA GLN A 657 44.29 22.82 -6.42
C GLN A 657 42.84 23.22 -6.73
N THR A 658 41.86 22.64 -6.04
CA THR A 658 40.45 22.98 -6.23
C THR A 658 40.19 24.43 -5.83
N GLN A 659 39.72 25.24 -6.77
CA GLN A 659 39.23 26.59 -6.48
C GLN A 659 37.92 26.50 -5.68
N VAL A 660 37.85 27.24 -4.58
CA VAL A 660 36.68 27.26 -3.69
C VAL A 660 36.29 28.69 -3.34
N PRO A 661 34.98 28.98 -3.18
CA PRO A 661 34.52 30.28 -2.70
C PRO A 661 35.10 30.63 -1.33
N GLU A 662 35.16 31.93 -1.03
CA GLU A 662 35.54 32.40 0.30
C GLU A 662 34.64 31.77 1.38
N GLY A 663 35.25 31.27 2.45
CA GLY A 663 34.52 30.61 3.53
C GLY A 663 34.07 29.17 3.25
N TRP A 664 34.51 28.55 2.15
CA TRP A 664 34.20 27.14 1.85
C TRP A 664 34.92 26.16 2.78
N ARG A 665 34.14 25.50 3.66
CA ARG A 665 34.64 24.59 4.70
C ARG A 665 34.33 23.11 4.43
N ARG A 666 33.87 22.76 3.22
CA ARG A 666 33.50 21.37 2.89
C ARG A 666 34.69 20.59 2.33
N SER A 667 34.62 19.27 2.50
CA SER A 667 35.59 18.29 2.00
C SER A 667 35.38 17.94 0.53
N PHE A 668 34.28 18.39 -0.09
CA PHE A 668 33.99 18.26 -1.51
C PHE A 668 34.12 19.62 -2.22
N ALA A 669 34.29 19.59 -3.53
CA ALA A 669 34.40 20.79 -4.37
C ALA A 669 33.03 21.46 -4.60
N PRO A 670 32.98 22.76 -4.97
CA PRO A 670 31.74 23.41 -5.41
C PRO A 670 31.03 22.64 -6.52
N ARG A 671 29.71 22.86 -6.68
CA ARG A 671 28.85 22.19 -7.68
C ARG A 671 28.74 20.66 -7.52
N SER A 672 29.09 20.15 -6.36
CA SER A 672 28.96 18.73 -6.01
C SER A 672 27.67 18.45 -5.23
N LYS A 673 27.75 17.76 -4.08
CA LYS A 673 26.65 17.47 -3.17
C LYS A 673 25.88 18.74 -2.78
N GLN A 674 24.55 18.62 -2.71
CA GLN A 674 23.55 19.70 -2.54
C GLN A 674 23.44 20.68 -3.71
N SER A 675 24.13 20.45 -4.82
CA SER A 675 24.04 21.35 -5.98
C SER A 675 23.17 20.76 -7.10
N PRO A 676 22.46 21.60 -7.87
CA PRO A 676 21.63 21.14 -9.00
C PRO A 676 22.45 20.82 -10.26
N PHE A 677 23.76 21.12 -10.26
CA PHE A 677 24.70 20.82 -11.35
C PHE A 677 24.91 19.31 -11.49
N ASP A 678 25.37 18.83 -12.65
CA ASP A 678 25.60 17.40 -12.95
C ASP A 678 26.57 16.77 -11.96
N GLY A 679 27.53 17.55 -11.43
CA GLY A 679 28.42 17.12 -10.35
C GLY A 679 27.72 16.74 -9.04
N GLY A 680 26.45 17.13 -8.86
CA GLY A 680 25.59 16.72 -7.77
C GLY A 680 24.45 15.78 -8.17
N THR A 681 23.82 15.98 -9.33
CA THR A 681 22.58 15.27 -9.72
C THR A 681 22.76 14.15 -10.73
N ARG A 682 23.80 14.17 -11.57
CA ARG A 682 23.99 13.13 -12.58
C ARG A 682 24.54 11.86 -11.94
N THR A 683 24.05 10.72 -12.40
CA THR A 683 24.44 9.40 -11.94
C THR A 683 24.23 8.36 -13.06
N PRO A 684 25.10 7.36 -13.24
CA PRO A 684 24.76 6.23 -14.07
C PRO A 684 23.62 5.43 -13.41
N ILE A 685 22.59 5.11 -14.18
CA ILE A 685 21.54 4.15 -13.76
C ILE A 685 21.74 2.89 -14.59
N MET A 686 21.96 1.75 -13.94
CA MET A 686 22.11 0.46 -14.61
C MET A 686 20.95 -0.45 -14.29
N ILE A 687 20.52 -1.25 -15.26
CA ILE A 687 19.56 -2.32 -15.05
C ILE A 687 20.07 -3.58 -15.74
N ARG A 688 20.32 -4.62 -14.95
CA ARG A 688 20.63 -5.97 -15.44
C ARG A 688 19.44 -6.86 -15.18
N TRP A 689 18.93 -7.48 -16.23
CA TRP A 689 18.02 -8.62 -16.11
C TRP A 689 18.30 -9.58 -17.27
N PRO A 690 19.02 -10.69 -17.03
CA PRO A 690 19.39 -11.61 -18.10
C PRO A 690 18.19 -12.00 -18.97
N GLN A 691 18.39 -12.00 -20.29
CA GLN A 691 17.38 -12.34 -21.31
C GLN A 691 16.17 -11.39 -21.42
N LYS A 692 15.94 -10.47 -20.47
CA LYS A 692 14.83 -9.50 -20.48
C LYS A 692 15.28 -8.08 -20.83
N VAL A 693 16.48 -7.71 -20.41
CA VAL A 693 17.11 -6.41 -20.72
C VAL A 693 18.22 -6.62 -21.72
N VAL A 694 18.24 -5.80 -22.77
CA VAL A 694 19.31 -5.80 -23.77
C VAL A 694 20.49 -4.97 -23.25
N PRO A 695 21.69 -5.57 -23.05
CA PRO A 695 22.81 -4.83 -22.52
C PRO A 695 23.29 -3.68 -23.42
N GLY A 696 24.07 -2.78 -22.85
CA GLY A 696 24.81 -1.74 -23.54
C GLY A 696 24.54 -0.34 -23.01
N LEU A 697 25.41 0.57 -23.43
CA LEU A 697 25.35 1.97 -23.02
C LEU A 697 24.19 2.69 -23.73
N ARG A 698 23.55 3.61 -23.02
CA ARG A 698 22.40 4.38 -23.50
C ARG A 698 22.59 5.86 -23.19
N GLN A 699 22.24 6.71 -24.16
CA GLN A 699 22.19 8.17 -24.03
C GLN A 699 20.78 8.68 -23.70
N HIS A 700 19.79 7.78 -23.60
CA HIS A 700 18.44 8.14 -23.19
C HIS A 700 18.44 8.68 -21.75
N LEU A 701 17.52 9.61 -21.49
CA LEU A 701 17.34 10.19 -20.16
C LEU A 701 16.67 9.18 -19.23
N ALA A 702 17.24 9.00 -18.04
CA ALA A 702 16.67 8.20 -16.96
C ALA A 702 16.72 8.97 -15.64
N SER A 703 15.84 8.66 -14.71
CA SER A 703 15.84 9.26 -13.37
C SER A 703 15.57 8.24 -12.27
N SER A 704 16.03 8.53 -11.06
CA SER A 704 15.76 7.66 -9.90
C SER A 704 14.28 7.53 -9.57
N ILE A 705 13.40 8.44 -10.04
CA ILE A 705 11.93 8.27 -9.95
C ILE A 705 11.43 7.06 -10.75
N ASP A 706 12.19 6.59 -11.73
CA ASP A 706 11.81 5.46 -12.60
C ASP A 706 12.04 4.10 -11.93
N ILE A 707 12.82 4.07 -10.85
CA ILE A 707 13.21 2.82 -10.19
C ILE A 707 12.00 2.11 -9.62
N ALA A 708 11.14 2.80 -8.85
CA ALA A 708 9.98 2.16 -8.25
C ALA A 708 8.98 1.63 -9.30
N PRO A 709 8.57 2.40 -10.34
CA PRO A 709 7.75 1.87 -11.42
C PRO A 709 8.38 0.67 -12.15
N THR A 710 9.68 0.72 -12.43
CA THR A 710 10.40 -0.37 -13.10
C THR A 710 10.40 -1.64 -12.25
N VAL A 711 10.70 -1.53 -10.94
CA VAL A 711 10.68 -2.67 -10.02
C VAL A 711 9.29 -3.29 -9.93
N LEU A 712 8.26 -2.46 -9.75
CA LEU A 712 6.90 -2.94 -9.61
C LEU A 712 6.44 -3.69 -10.87
N ARG A 713 6.67 -3.13 -12.07
CA ARG A 713 6.33 -3.79 -13.34
C ARG A 713 7.14 -5.07 -13.58
N ALA A 714 8.44 -5.07 -13.27
CA ALA A 714 9.26 -6.28 -13.32
C ALA A 714 8.72 -7.40 -12.42
N CYS A 715 8.16 -7.05 -11.27
CA CYS A 715 7.50 -7.98 -10.34
C CYS A 715 6.05 -8.31 -10.73
N GLY A 716 5.54 -7.81 -11.86
CA GLY A 716 4.19 -8.04 -12.36
C GLY A 716 3.11 -7.21 -11.66
N LEU A 717 3.48 -6.06 -11.08
CA LEU A 717 2.58 -5.13 -10.41
C LEU A 717 2.44 -3.83 -11.22
N GLU A 718 1.25 -3.22 -11.14
CA GLU A 718 1.03 -1.89 -11.69
C GLU A 718 1.43 -0.81 -10.66
N PRO A 719 2.31 0.13 -11.02
CA PRO A 719 2.66 1.24 -10.15
C PRO A 719 1.45 2.14 -9.85
N PRO A 720 1.30 2.68 -8.62
CA PRO A 720 0.31 3.72 -8.34
C PRO A 720 0.45 4.90 -9.30
N ALA A 721 -0.68 5.53 -9.66
CA ALA A 721 -0.71 6.61 -10.65
C ALA A 721 0.17 7.82 -10.29
N GLN A 722 0.47 8.03 -9.01
CA GLN A 722 1.36 9.10 -8.56
C GLN A 722 2.84 8.84 -8.89
N MET A 723 3.23 7.59 -9.14
CA MET A 723 4.58 7.24 -9.57
C MET A 723 4.72 7.44 -11.08
N GLU A 724 5.00 8.68 -11.48
CA GLU A 724 5.05 9.12 -12.89
C GLU A 724 6.31 8.65 -13.64
N GLY A 725 7.21 7.91 -12.98
CA GLY A 725 8.39 7.32 -13.58
C GLY A 725 8.06 6.31 -14.70
N ILE A 726 8.95 6.21 -15.68
CA ILE A 726 8.82 5.25 -16.79
C ILE A 726 9.35 3.87 -16.39
N ASP A 727 9.00 2.85 -17.17
CA ASP A 727 9.63 1.54 -17.08
C ASP A 727 10.96 1.54 -17.84
N LEU A 728 12.07 1.39 -17.12
CA LEU A 728 13.40 1.37 -17.70
C LEU A 728 13.75 0.01 -18.35
N VAL A 729 13.03 -1.07 -18.05
CA VAL A 729 13.14 -2.35 -18.78
C VAL A 729 12.54 -2.17 -20.17
N ASP A 730 11.33 -1.60 -20.27
CA ASP A 730 10.72 -1.30 -21.57
C ASP A 730 11.59 -0.31 -22.37
N GLN A 731 12.06 0.77 -21.73
CA GLN A 731 12.97 1.73 -22.36
C GLN A 731 14.25 1.08 -22.88
N SER A 732 14.76 0.03 -22.23
CA SER A 732 15.98 -0.66 -22.66
C SER A 732 15.83 -1.35 -24.01
N SER A 733 14.61 -1.77 -24.34
CA SER A 733 14.23 -2.46 -25.57
C SER A 733 13.74 -1.50 -26.66
N SER A 734 13.29 -0.29 -26.27
CA SER A 734 12.82 0.73 -27.20
C SER A 734 13.97 1.49 -27.88
N LYS A 735 13.86 1.65 -29.20
CA LYS A 735 14.74 2.55 -29.97
C LYS A 735 14.37 4.02 -29.82
N VAL A 736 13.14 4.32 -29.38
CA VAL A 736 12.62 5.68 -29.20
C VAL A 736 12.58 6.00 -27.71
N PRO A 737 13.03 7.19 -27.27
CA PRO A 737 12.88 7.61 -25.88
C PRO A 737 11.40 7.63 -25.46
N LEU A 738 11.08 7.02 -24.32
CA LEU A 738 9.77 7.06 -23.68
C LEU A 738 9.49 8.40 -22.98
N ARG A 739 10.55 9.20 -22.77
CA ARG A 739 10.45 10.59 -22.29
C ARG A 739 11.39 11.51 -23.07
N SER A 740 10.96 12.75 -23.27
CA SER A 740 11.76 13.78 -23.96
C SER A 740 12.58 14.66 -23.02
N HIS A 741 12.16 14.76 -21.76
CA HIS A 741 12.76 15.66 -20.78
C HIS A 741 12.76 15.06 -19.36
N LEU A 742 13.58 15.64 -18.49
CA LEU A 742 13.64 15.36 -17.06
C LEU A 742 13.48 16.64 -16.27
N LEU A 743 12.97 16.48 -15.06
CA LEU A 743 12.75 17.55 -14.10
C LEU A 743 13.43 17.19 -12.79
N GLY A 744 13.89 18.19 -12.05
CA GLY A 744 14.31 18.01 -10.67
C GLY A 744 14.27 19.28 -9.85
N GLU A 745 14.57 19.10 -8.57
CA GLU A 745 14.33 20.08 -7.52
C GLU A 745 15.41 19.99 -6.44
N GLY A 746 16.01 21.14 -6.16
CA GLY A 746 17.07 21.30 -5.17
C GLY A 746 16.57 22.09 -3.97
N TYR A 747 16.81 21.56 -2.78
CA TYR A 747 16.39 22.16 -1.51
C TYR A 747 17.60 22.42 -0.62
N ALA A 748 17.43 23.30 0.36
CA ALA A 748 18.41 23.42 1.42
C ALA A 748 18.48 22.13 2.27
N HIS A 749 19.64 21.86 2.86
CA HIS A 749 19.84 20.73 3.76
C HIS A 749 18.87 20.69 4.95
N ASP A 750 18.62 21.85 5.55
CA ASP A 750 17.77 22.01 6.72
C ASP A 750 16.39 22.55 6.26
N ILE A 751 15.32 21.81 6.55
CA ILE A 751 13.94 22.13 6.14
C ILE A 751 13.39 23.25 7.02
N ALA A 752 13.05 24.38 6.41
CA ALA A 752 12.53 25.55 7.10
C ALA A 752 11.09 25.37 7.59
N ASP A 753 10.27 24.65 6.81
CA ASP A 753 8.89 24.32 7.14
C ASP A 753 8.58 22.89 6.69
N LEU A 754 8.21 22.01 7.63
CA LEU A 754 7.90 20.61 7.33
C LEU A 754 6.54 20.42 6.62
N ALA A 755 5.69 21.45 6.61
CA ALA A 755 4.38 21.44 5.96
C ALA A 755 4.41 22.06 4.56
N ASP A 756 5.37 22.95 4.29
CA ASP A 756 5.48 23.69 3.04
C ASP A 756 6.88 23.50 2.38
N PRO A 757 7.00 22.60 1.37
CA PRO A 757 8.27 22.34 0.72
C PRO A 757 8.84 23.57 -0.01
N GLU A 758 8.00 24.53 -0.41
CA GLU A 758 8.43 25.72 -1.14
C GLU A 758 9.30 26.65 -0.29
N LYS A 759 9.11 26.67 1.03
CA LYS A 759 9.92 27.50 1.95
C LYS A 759 11.40 27.15 1.97
N THR A 760 11.77 25.99 1.45
CA THR A 760 13.16 25.50 1.40
C THR A 760 13.63 25.23 -0.03
N LEU A 761 12.80 25.51 -1.04
CA LEU A 761 13.14 25.29 -2.44
C LEU A 761 14.19 26.31 -2.91
N LEU A 762 15.33 25.82 -3.39
CA LEU A 762 16.44 26.67 -3.86
C LEU A 762 16.59 26.61 -5.37
N TYR A 763 16.31 25.47 -5.98
CA TYR A 763 16.51 25.25 -7.39
C TYR A 763 15.38 24.41 -7.98
N ARG A 764 15.01 24.71 -9.22
CA ARG A 764 14.34 23.76 -10.10
C ARG A 764 15.14 23.65 -11.38
N TRP A 765 15.21 22.46 -11.95
CA TRP A 765 15.99 22.24 -13.15
C TRP A 765 15.28 21.32 -14.15
N CYS A 766 15.53 21.55 -15.42
CA CYS A 766 14.96 20.79 -16.53
C CYS A 766 16.07 20.39 -17.49
N ILE A 767 16.06 19.15 -17.96
CA ILE A 767 16.93 18.65 -19.02
C ILE A 767 16.07 18.21 -20.20
N GLU A 768 16.32 18.76 -21.38
CA GLU A 768 15.70 18.34 -22.64
C GLU A 768 16.78 18.33 -23.73
N GLU A 769 16.88 17.24 -24.49
CA GLU A 769 17.97 17.04 -25.45
C GLU A 769 19.34 17.16 -24.76
N ASN A 770 20.18 18.14 -25.11
CA ASN A 770 21.45 18.44 -24.43
C ASN A 770 21.35 19.66 -23.51
N TRP A 771 20.22 20.36 -23.50
CA TRP A 771 20.05 21.58 -22.74
C TRP A 771 19.70 21.27 -21.29
N LYS A 772 20.35 21.96 -20.37
CA LYS A 772 20.00 21.97 -18.96
C LYS A 772 19.76 23.38 -18.48
N LEU A 773 18.54 23.63 -18.01
CA LEU A 773 18.15 24.88 -17.37
C LEU A 773 18.17 24.69 -15.85
N LEU A 774 18.71 25.68 -15.14
CA LEU A 774 18.60 25.86 -13.71
C LEU A 774 17.88 27.17 -13.40
N VAL A 775 16.86 27.14 -12.54
CA VAL A 775 16.18 28.33 -12.03
C VAL A 775 16.36 28.39 -10.52
N THR A 776 16.76 29.55 -10.00
CA THR A 776 17.04 29.78 -8.57
C THR A 776 15.87 30.45 -7.85
N TYR A 777 15.61 30.05 -6.60
CA TYR A 777 14.46 30.49 -5.80
C TYR A 777 14.87 31.01 -4.41
N ASP A 778 13.97 31.75 -3.77
CA ASP A 778 14.16 32.46 -2.50
C ASP A 778 14.06 31.60 -1.23
N GLY A 779 14.15 30.28 -1.35
CA GLY A 779 14.06 29.36 -0.22
C GLY A 779 15.03 29.69 0.91
N LYS A 780 14.57 29.46 2.15
CA LYS A 780 15.36 29.75 3.35
C LYS A 780 16.56 28.82 3.46
N ILE A 781 17.75 29.42 3.42
CA ILE A 781 19.00 28.69 3.60
C ILE A 781 19.45 28.81 5.05
N GLY A 782 19.47 27.68 5.77
CA GLY A 782 19.93 27.59 7.15
C GLY A 782 21.46 27.59 7.29
N ARG A 783 22.00 26.65 8.07
CA ARG A 783 23.44 26.57 8.42
C ARG A 783 24.40 26.36 7.23
N ASN A 784 23.86 26.03 6.06
CA ASN A 784 24.60 25.64 4.87
C ASN A 784 24.69 26.75 3.81
N LYS A 785 24.53 28.02 4.21
CA LYS A 785 24.54 29.17 3.28
C LYS A 785 25.74 29.24 2.35
N SER A 786 26.93 28.84 2.81
CA SER A 786 28.14 28.82 1.97
C SER A 786 28.11 27.78 0.83
N LEU A 787 27.20 26.80 0.87
CA LEU A 787 26.99 25.84 -0.22
C LEU A 787 26.12 26.39 -1.35
N HIS A 788 25.36 27.44 -1.07
CA HIS A 788 24.41 28.05 -1.99
C HIS A 788 24.72 29.53 -2.16
N PRO A 789 25.92 29.89 -2.69
CA PRO A 789 26.20 31.26 -3.02
C PRO A 789 25.13 31.76 -4.01
N GLN A 790 24.60 32.96 -3.78
CA GLN A 790 23.68 33.58 -4.73
C GLN A 790 24.39 33.74 -6.07
N THR A 791 23.77 33.20 -7.12
CA THR A 791 24.19 33.39 -8.50
C THR A 791 23.96 34.84 -8.92
N ALA A 792 24.72 35.32 -9.91
CA ALA A 792 24.48 36.64 -10.50
C ALA A 792 23.17 36.65 -11.30
N SER A 793 22.81 35.51 -11.90
CA SER A 793 21.62 35.31 -12.73
C SER A 793 20.58 34.42 -12.04
N THR A 794 19.29 34.70 -12.27
CA THR A 794 18.17 33.88 -11.80
C THR A 794 18.08 32.54 -12.52
N GLU A 795 18.42 32.56 -13.80
CA GLU A 795 18.36 31.45 -14.76
C GLU A 795 19.77 31.18 -15.27
N LEU A 796 20.15 29.90 -15.35
CA LEU A 796 21.40 29.45 -15.94
C LEU A 796 21.09 28.36 -16.97
N LEU A 797 21.68 28.43 -18.15
CA LEU A 797 21.46 27.45 -19.21
C LEU A 797 22.79 26.87 -19.69
N PHE A 798 22.88 25.55 -19.81
CA PHE A 798 24.08 24.85 -20.26
C PHE A 798 23.76 23.90 -21.42
N ASP A 799 24.69 23.79 -22.37
CA ASP A 799 24.69 22.71 -23.37
C ASP A 799 25.60 21.59 -22.85
N LEU A 800 25.01 20.52 -22.33
CA LEU A 800 25.73 19.41 -21.70
C LEU A 800 26.58 18.59 -22.67
N ALA A 801 26.36 18.73 -23.99
CA ALA A 801 27.19 18.04 -24.98
C ALA A 801 28.49 18.80 -25.25
N ALA A 802 28.43 20.13 -25.34
CA ALA A 802 29.61 20.98 -25.53
C ALA A 802 30.34 21.28 -24.21
N ASP A 803 29.60 21.34 -23.10
CA ASP A 803 30.07 21.74 -21.77
C ASP A 803 29.52 20.78 -20.70
N PRO A 804 30.05 19.54 -20.61
CA PRO A 804 29.57 18.52 -19.68
C PRO A 804 29.83 18.83 -18.20
N HIS A 805 30.54 19.92 -17.90
CA HIS A 805 30.86 20.38 -16.55
C HIS A 805 30.23 21.75 -16.22
N GLU A 806 29.36 22.26 -17.10
CA GLU A 806 28.50 23.42 -16.89
C GLU A 806 29.29 24.72 -16.57
N HIS A 807 30.44 24.93 -17.20
CA HIS A 807 31.29 26.11 -17.05
C HIS A 807 30.74 27.37 -17.73
N GLN A 808 30.02 27.24 -18.84
CA GLN A 808 29.56 28.35 -19.68
C GLN A 808 28.03 28.50 -19.60
N ASP A 809 27.57 29.58 -18.96
CA ASP A 809 26.16 29.96 -18.98
C ASP A 809 25.79 30.56 -20.35
N LEU A 810 24.74 30.04 -20.96
CA LEU A 810 24.22 30.40 -22.29
C LEU A 810 22.81 31.01 -22.23
N ALA A 811 22.31 31.36 -21.03
CA ALA A 811 20.94 31.82 -20.85
C ALA A 811 20.64 33.11 -21.63
N ALA A 812 21.61 34.04 -21.67
CA ALA A 812 21.47 35.30 -22.38
C ALA A 812 21.49 35.13 -23.91
N GLU A 813 22.27 34.18 -24.42
CA GLU A 813 22.37 33.88 -25.85
C GLU A 813 21.20 33.04 -26.38
N GLN A 814 20.54 32.27 -25.52
CA GLN A 814 19.50 31.30 -25.91
C GLN A 814 18.15 31.49 -25.18
N PRO A 815 17.54 32.70 -25.20
CA PRO A 815 16.32 32.99 -24.44
C PRO A 815 15.11 32.14 -24.86
N GLY A 816 15.06 31.70 -26.12
CA GLY A 816 14.01 30.79 -26.61
C GLY A 816 14.08 29.40 -25.96
N VAL A 817 15.30 28.89 -25.74
CA VAL A 817 15.51 27.60 -25.05
C VAL A 817 15.15 27.72 -23.58
N VAL A 818 15.59 28.80 -22.91
CA VAL A 818 15.23 29.09 -21.52
C VAL A 818 13.71 29.03 -21.33
N LYS A 819 12.96 29.80 -22.14
CA LYS A 819 11.49 29.84 -22.06
C LYS A 819 10.85 28.46 -22.27
N ARG A 820 11.33 27.68 -23.25
CA ARG A 820 10.82 26.32 -23.51
C ARG A 820 11.01 25.40 -22.29
N LEU A 821 12.20 25.39 -21.70
CA LEU A 821 12.50 24.53 -20.56
C LEU A 821 11.78 25.00 -19.28
N GLN A 822 11.57 26.31 -19.10
CA GLN A 822 10.76 26.84 -18.01
C GLN A 822 9.30 26.39 -18.07
N GLN A 823 8.71 26.31 -19.27
CA GLN A 823 7.33 25.85 -19.43
C GLN A 823 7.14 24.41 -18.92
N HIS A 824 8.14 23.53 -19.10
CA HIS A 824 8.10 22.18 -18.54
C HIS A 824 8.07 22.20 -17.01
N LEU A 825 8.89 23.06 -16.39
CA LEU A 825 8.86 23.27 -14.94
C LEU A 825 7.49 23.79 -14.48
N GLU A 826 6.97 24.86 -15.07
CA GLU A 826 5.69 25.45 -14.66
C GLU A 826 4.51 24.48 -14.80
N LYS A 827 4.52 23.66 -15.85
CA LYS A 827 3.49 22.65 -16.09
C LYS A 827 3.55 21.51 -15.08
N SER A 828 4.74 21.12 -14.63
CA SER A 828 4.90 19.98 -13.71
C SER A 828 4.46 20.32 -12.28
N TRP A 829 4.77 21.53 -11.82
CA TRP A 829 4.43 21.99 -10.48
C TRP A 829 4.32 23.52 -10.48
N GLN A 830 3.10 24.01 -10.26
CA GLN A 830 2.83 25.43 -10.06
C GLN A 830 3.14 25.82 -8.61
N LEU A 831 4.18 26.65 -8.44
CA LEU A 831 4.59 27.19 -7.15
C LEU A 831 3.58 28.23 -6.66
N LYS A 832 3.34 28.27 -5.35
CA LYS A 832 2.37 29.17 -4.72
C LYS A 832 3.01 30.27 -3.88
N THR A 833 4.15 29.99 -3.29
CA THR A 833 4.81 30.84 -2.28
C THR A 833 6.29 31.09 -2.54
N ALA A 834 6.99 30.22 -3.27
CA ALA A 834 8.38 30.47 -3.69
C ALA A 834 8.45 31.41 -4.90
N ALA A 835 9.39 32.35 -4.87
CA ALA A 835 9.64 33.30 -5.94
C ALA A 835 11.05 33.13 -6.52
N PRO A 836 11.25 33.27 -7.84
CA PRO A 836 12.58 33.31 -8.42
C PRO A 836 13.40 34.45 -7.81
N LEU A 837 14.70 34.22 -7.54
CA LEU A 837 15.57 35.27 -7.00
C LEU A 837 15.72 36.41 -8.01
N PRO A 838 15.71 37.69 -7.59
CA PRO A 838 16.01 38.79 -8.49
C PRO A 838 17.48 38.75 -8.93
N VAL A 839 17.74 39.13 -10.19
CA VAL A 839 19.09 39.34 -10.72
C VAL A 839 19.81 40.38 -9.85
N LYS A 840 21.02 40.06 -9.37
CA LYS A 840 21.85 41.04 -8.67
C LYS A 840 22.34 42.07 -9.69
N GLN A 841 21.95 43.34 -9.50
CA GLN A 841 22.52 44.47 -10.23
C GLN A 841 23.99 44.69 -9.87
#